data_AF-A0AAD5X8Q6-F1
#
_entry.id   AF-A0AAD5X8Q6-F1
#
_cell.length_a   1.000
_cell.length_b   1.000
_cell.length_c   1.000
_cell.angle_alpha   90.00
_cell.angle_beta   90.00
_cell.angle_gamma   90.00
#
_symmetry.space_group_name_H-M   'P 1'
#
loop_
_entity.id
_entity.type
_entity.pdbx_description
1 polymer ?
#
loop_
_entity_poly.entity_id
_entity_poly.type
_entity_poly.pdbx_seq_one_letter_code
_entity_poly.pdbx_strand_id
1 'polypeptide(L)'
;MRYVIADPNQFLAVSGQGIRTVRVSKKALVWPTQRCVRFTALRLPHQINMDAISKDRVTFNMPCALTIGLDTESQADALGMYVANFVAGHSSQDAINAAVKANIVVIVQGAVNRFCPELPFQDIFEKRQQLAAKVGFLYYECNAWSLTSPPTQLANEIEQQLVQYGLRLFETNIQDIRPTGGKTLGYVNAHPDQFLAVTGNGIEDILIAKSHFKWPNQEVAVFSVEPITYEIDIEAMSQEKLAFYLPAVFTVSVDATSHDSLRLFARRFVGSDPSSIRQKMMVLIKGVAEGETRVLAASISIEELFQSRKAFQENVSGHIESELSKYGLKLENANIKELKDISGSEYFKYLRQKAHSAAINQSKVDVAEVDAKGTVGERERKLATEQTVARLDAETQAAKNVQTQAVVKSQAALDVLNAECNRQVLLAKLVTSNEVKIKETELQREVEKKRAEVNTERLRAENLAKTTVEAESIKLMATAKAFARQAEAEAELFVATKKAEAVKLTYKAQSEGLHEVLKAFDNPALAMQYLMLEKGLFQELAAQNAKAIQGLNPKISVWNTEGSSGSDSGKTLRDIFQTLPPLLATVTDQTSYVPPSWLQGGGQQAAIDVPPVAETAVTQIIDVLGMEACDNTATVKDKATTHTLLLAGIFVGGASVLVRCRMAYDAGSGVTLEIAARSLDAEVCERIVNSIV
;
A
#
# COMPACT_ATOMS: atom_id res chain seq x y z
N MET A 1 22.89 -64.89 -9.95
CA MET A 1 23.63 -63.74 -9.38
C MET A 1 22.74 -62.52 -9.43
N ARG A 2 22.90 -61.57 -8.50
CA ARG A 2 22.16 -60.31 -8.50
C ARG A 2 23.15 -59.15 -8.59
N TYR A 3 22.96 -58.26 -9.56
CA TYR A 3 23.70 -57.01 -9.62
C TYR A 3 22.97 -55.97 -8.78
N VAL A 4 23.66 -55.42 -7.79
CA VAL A 4 23.08 -54.48 -6.82
C VAL A 4 23.85 -53.18 -6.89
N ILE A 5 23.13 -52.07 -6.98
CA ILE A 5 23.66 -50.71 -6.92
C ILE A 5 23.13 -50.09 -5.62
N ALA A 6 23.99 -49.35 -4.90
CA ALA A 6 23.62 -48.56 -3.74
C ALA A 6 23.29 -47.13 -4.14
N ASP A 7 22.39 -46.52 -3.37
CA ASP A 7 22.05 -45.10 -3.48
C ASP A 7 23.27 -44.20 -3.15
N PRO A 8 23.25 -42.91 -3.56
CA PRO A 8 24.39 -42.00 -3.34
C PRO A 8 24.91 -41.96 -1.90
N ASN A 9 24.00 -42.08 -0.92
CA ASN A 9 24.31 -42.02 0.52
C ASN A 9 24.52 -43.40 1.17
N GLN A 10 24.43 -44.49 0.39
CA GLN A 10 24.55 -45.87 0.87
C GLN A 10 25.77 -46.60 0.30
N PHE A 11 26.24 -47.60 1.02
CA PHE A 11 27.30 -48.52 0.59
C PHE A 11 26.80 -49.97 0.69
N LEU A 12 27.35 -50.83 -0.17
CA LEU A 12 27.11 -52.28 -0.14
C LEU A 12 28.28 -52.95 0.57
N ALA A 13 28.00 -53.67 1.64
CA ALA A 13 28.93 -54.60 2.26
C ALA A 13 28.60 -56.02 1.76
N VAL A 14 29.54 -56.65 1.06
CA VAL A 14 29.40 -58.02 0.55
C VAL A 14 30.32 -58.96 1.33
N SER A 15 29.76 -60.02 1.90
CA SER A 15 30.46 -61.05 2.66
C SER A 15 30.00 -62.45 2.21
N GLY A 16 30.84 -63.48 2.39
CA GLY A 16 30.49 -64.87 2.07
C GLY A 16 31.58 -65.63 1.32
N GLN A 17 31.19 -66.71 0.64
CA GLN A 17 32.13 -67.64 0.03
C GLN A 17 33.02 -66.95 -1.03
N GLY A 18 34.34 -67.17 -0.93
CA GLY A 18 35.36 -66.57 -1.81
C GLY A 18 35.86 -65.18 -1.40
N ILE A 19 35.32 -64.60 -0.32
CA ILE A 19 35.68 -63.27 0.18
C ILE A 19 36.24 -63.43 1.60
N ARG A 20 37.56 -63.20 1.79
CA ARG A 20 38.23 -63.36 3.10
C ARG A 20 37.94 -62.21 4.09
N THR A 21 37.71 -61.00 3.58
CA THR A 21 37.35 -59.79 4.34
C THR A 21 36.15 -59.12 3.68
N VAL A 22 35.30 -58.42 4.44
CA VAL A 22 34.09 -57.81 3.87
C VAL A 22 34.45 -56.79 2.78
N ARG A 23 33.84 -56.94 1.60
CA ARG A 23 34.08 -56.04 0.46
C ARG A 23 33.05 -54.92 0.44
N VAL A 24 33.50 -53.66 0.54
CA VAL A 24 32.64 -52.47 0.46
C VAL A 24 32.66 -51.90 -0.95
N SER A 25 31.49 -51.60 -1.53
CA SER A 25 31.39 -50.99 -2.87
C SER A 25 30.07 -50.25 -3.09
N LYS A 26 30.02 -49.33 -4.05
CA LYS A 26 28.75 -48.69 -4.49
C LYS A 26 27.94 -49.58 -5.44
N LYS A 27 28.59 -50.55 -6.09
CA LYS A 27 27.98 -51.50 -7.02
C LYS A 27 28.68 -52.85 -6.89
N ALA A 28 27.91 -53.92 -6.75
CA ALA A 28 28.44 -55.26 -6.56
C ALA A 28 27.62 -56.30 -7.32
N LEU A 29 28.33 -57.29 -7.87
CA LEU A 29 27.73 -58.52 -8.34
C LEU A 29 27.74 -59.54 -7.19
N VAL A 30 26.56 -59.91 -6.72
CA VAL A 30 26.36 -60.76 -5.54
C VAL A 30 26.00 -62.18 -5.98
N TRP A 31 26.79 -63.14 -5.52
CA TRP A 31 26.55 -64.58 -5.75
C TRP A 31 25.48 -65.13 -4.80
N PRO A 32 24.75 -66.21 -5.15
CA PRO A 32 23.72 -66.78 -4.27
C PRO A 32 24.22 -67.21 -2.88
N THR A 33 25.51 -67.58 -2.78
CA THR A 33 26.17 -67.95 -1.52
C THR A 33 26.80 -66.76 -0.78
N GLN A 34 26.64 -65.53 -1.29
CA GLN A 34 27.13 -64.31 -0.69
C GLN A 34 25.98 -63.48 -0.12
N ARG A 35 26.25 -62.82 1.01
CA ARG A 35 25.36 -61.86 1.66
C ARG A 35 25.76 -60.46 1.23
N CYS A 36 24.77 -59.62 0.97
CA CYS A 36 24.96 -58.21 0.64
C CYS A 36 24.04 -57.37 1.53
N VAL A 37 24.62 -56.48 2.32
CA VAL A 37 23.90 -55.57 3.21
C VAL A 37 24.10 -54.14 2.70
N ARG A 38 23.00 -53.40 2.56
CA ARG A 38 23.07 -51.95 2.32
C ARG A 38 23.19 -51.25 3.65
N PHE A 39 24.14 -50.34 3.77
CA PHE A 39 24.25 -49.49 4.94
C PHE A 39 24.49 -48.03 4.58
N THR A 40 23.99 -47.14 5.43
CA THR A 40 24.06 -45.69 5.21
C THR A 40 25.20 -45.10 6.02
N ALA A 41 26.00 -44.22 5.41
CA ALA A 41 27.14 -43.57 6.06
C ALA A 41 26.82 -42.17 6.62
N LEU A 42 25.58 -41.95 7.06
CA LEU A 42 25.14 -40.65 7.58
C LEU A 42 25.63 -40.45 9.01
N ARG A 43 25.92 -39.20 9.35
CA ARG A 43 26.06 -38.74 10.74
C ARG A 43 24.69 -38.84 11.40
N LEU A 44 24.56 -39.68 12.43
CA LEU A 44 23.29 -39.91 13.11
C LEU A 44 23.35 -39.28 14.51
N PRO A 45 22.32 -38.49 14.88
CA PRO A 45 22.19 -38.01 16.25
C PRO A 45 21.74 -39.16 17.16
N HIS A 46 22.38 -39.31 18.30
CA HIS A 46 22.09 -40.31 19.32
C HIS A 46 21.81 -39.61 20.64
N GLN A 47 20.60 -39.77 21.15
CA GLN A 47 20.25 -39.35 22.50
C GLN A 47 20.55 -40.49 23.48
N ILE A 48 21.37 -40.19 24.47
CA ILE A 48 21.84 -41.12 25.49
C ILE A 48 21.65 -40.47 26.85
N ASN A 49 20.99 -41.17 27.77
CA ASN A 49 20.90 -40.76 29.16
C ASN A 49 21.98 -41.51 29.94
N MET A 50 22.81 -40.77 30.66
CA MET A 50 23.97 -41.32 31.34
C MET A 50 23.85 -41.06 32.83
N ASP A 51 24.09 -42.05 33.66
CA ASP A 51 24.08 -41.88 35.11
C ASP A 51 25.51 -41.84 35.63
N ALA A 52 25.87 -40.80 36.38
CA ALA A 52 27.23 -40.59 36.87
C ALA A 52 27.25 -40.14 38.33
N ILE A 53 28.41 -40.28 38.96
CA ILE A 53 28.64 -39.87 40.34
C ILE A 53 29.77 -38.83 40.34
N SER A 54 29.50 -37.67 40.91
CA SER A 54 30.53 -36.64 41.14
C SER A 54 31.42 -36.98 42.34
N LYS A 55 32.59 -36.35 42.45
CA LYS A 55 33.43 -36.33 43.65
C LYS A 55 32.64 -36.06 44.94
N ASP A 56 31.60 -35.23 44.86
CA ASP A 56 30.73 -34.87 45.99
C ASP A 56 29.71 -35.97 46.35
N ARG A 57 29.84 -37.16 45.75
CA ARG A 57 28.91 -38.30 45.85
C ARG A 57 27.48 -37.95 45.41
N VAL A 58 27.32 -36.91 44.61
CA VAL A 58 26.06 -36.56 43.97
C VAL A 58 25.89 -37.48 42.75
N THR A 59 24.86 -38.32 42.79
CA THR A 59 24.37 -39.04 41.61
C THR A 59 23.60 -38.08 40.72
N PHE A 60 23.93 -38.05 39.44
CA PHE A 60 23.26 -37.20 38.46
C PHE A 60 23.05 -37.93 37.14
N ASN A 61 21.94 -37.63 36.48
CA ASN A 61 21.67 -38.01 35.11
C ASN A 61 22.12 -36.88 34.18
N MET A 62 22.92 -37.25 33.20
CA MET A 62 23.45 -36.39 32.15
C MET A 62 22.86 -36.86 30.81
N PRO A 63 21.76 -36.24 30.35
CA PRO A 63 21.26 -36.47 29.00
C PRO A 63 22.21 -35.82 27.98
N CYS A 64 22.74 -36.63 27.06
CA CYS A 64 23.68 -36.23 26.03
C CYS A 64 23.09 -36.51 24.64
N ALA A 65 23.13 -35.51 23.76
CA ALA A 65 22.90 -35.69 22.33
C ALA A 65 24.24 -35.68 21.60
N LEU A 66 24.61 -36.81 21.02
CA LEU A 66 25.89 -37.02 20.33
C LEU A 66 25.62 -37.24 18.84
N THR A 67 26.27 -36.49 17.97
CA THR A 67 26.26 -36.73 16.52
C THR A 67 27.49 -37.53 16.15
N ILE A 68 27.29 -38.82 15.84
CA ILE A 68 28.38 -39.76 15.54
C ILE A 68 28.21 -40.26 14.11
N GLY A 69 29.33 -40.43 13.40
CA GLY A 69 29.33 -40.93 12.04
C GLY A 69 30.66 -41.58 11.67
N LEU A 70 30.73 -42.07 10.45
CA LEU A 70 31.96 -42.63 9.88
C LEU A 70 32.99 -41.52 9.62
N ASP A 71 34.24 -41.78 9.98
CA ASP A 71 35.35 -40.87 9.71
C ASP A 71 35.87 -41.05 8.28
N THR A 72 35.18 -40.45 7.30
CA THR A 72 35.56 -40.56 5.89
C THR A 72 36.71 -39.65 5.48
N GLU A 73 37.12 -38.72 6.35
CA GLU A 73 38.10 -37.66 6.03
C GLU A 73 39.50 -37.97 6.56
N SER A 74 39.62 -38.63 7.71
CA SER A 74 40.91 -38.81 8.42
C SER A 74 41.60 -40.16 8.17
N GLN A 75 40.86 -41.25 7.96
CA GLN A 75 41.44 -42.59 7.83
C GLN A 75 40.88 -43.39 6.66
N ALA A 76 41.77 -43.88 5.80
CA ALA A 76 41.42 -44.66 4.61
C ALA A 76 40.75 -46.02 4.91
N ASP A 77 40.92 -46.56 6.13
CA ASP A 77 40.41 -47.89 6.53
C ASP A 77 39.25 -47.83 7.55
N ALA A 78 38.74 -46.64 7.90
CA ALA A 78 37.64 -46.48 8.86
C ALA A 78 36.37 -47.23 8.42
N LEU A 79 36.09 -47.23 7.11
CA LEU A 79 35.00 -48.00 6.52
C LEU A 79 35.19 -49.51 6.69
N GLY A 80 36.43 -50.01 6.60
CA GLY A 80 36.74 -51.42 6.80
C GLY A 80 36.49 -51.85 8.24
N MET A 81 36.95 -51.05 9.21
CA MET A 81 36.78 -51.29 10.64
C MET A 81 35.30 -51.27 11.06
N TYR A 82 34.54 -50.27 10.61
CA TYR A 82 33.10 -50.18 10.89
C TYR A 82 32.33 -51.38 10.31
N VAL A 83 32.67 -51.77 9.09
CA VAL A 83 32.01 -52.89 8.42
C VAL A 83 32.36 -54.23 9.08
N ALA A 84 33.60 -54.42 9.51
CA ALA A 84 34.03 -55.60 10.24
C ALA A 84 33.32 -55.73 11.60
N ASN A 85 33.19 -54.63 12.35
CA ASN A 85 32.66 -54.63 13.71
C ASN A 85 31.12 -54.64 13.76
N PHE A 86 30.43 -53.93 12.86
CA PHE A 86 28.98 -53.75 12.94
C PHE A 86 28.22 -54.37 11.77
N VAL A 87 28.70 -54.24 10.54
CA VAL A 87 27.91 -54.61 9.35
C VAL A 87 28.01 -56.11 9.04
N ALA A 88 29.15 -56.75 9.29
CA ALA A 88 29.39 -58.16 8.96
C ALA A 88 28.45 -59.15 9.69
N GLY A 89 28.02 -58.80 10.91
CA GLY A 89 27.20 -59.65 11.78
C GLY A 89 25.69 -59.41 11.72
N HIS A 90 25.23 -58.35 11.06
CA HIS A 90 23.84 -57.90 11.13
C HIS A 90 23.16 -57.87 9.74
N SER A 91 21.89 -58.26 9.70
CA SER A 91 21.13 -58.41 8.44
C SER A 91 20.35 -57.16 8.01
N SER A 92 20.13 -56.20 8.91
CA SER A 92 19.35 -54.97 8.66
C SER A 92 20.05 -53.71 9.17
N GLN A 93 19.74 -52.57 8.55
CA GLN A 93 20.26 -51.27 8.97
C GLN A 93 19.85 -50.90 10.40
N ASP A 94 18.64 -51.24 10.82
CA ASP A 94 18.17 -50.96 12.17
C ASP A 94 18.95 -51.76 13.23
N ALA A 95 19.30 -53.02 12.92
CA ALA A 95 20.14 -53.83 13.79
C ALA A 95 21.57 -53.27 13.89
N ILE A 96 22.11 -52.77 12.78
CA ILE A 96 23.41 -52.07 12.76
C ILE A 96 23.34 -50.81 13.63
N ASN A 97 22.33 -49.96 13.43
CA ASN A 97 22.14 -48.73 14.21
C ASN A 97 21.97 -49.02 15.71
N ALA A 98 21.24 -50.08 16.07
CA ALA A 98 21.06 -50.50 17.46
C ALA A 98 22.38 -51.00 18.09
N ALA A 99 23.16 -51.80 17.35
CA ALA A 99 24.46 -52.28 17.82
C ALA A 99 25.48 -51.14 17.98
N VAL A 100 25.50 -50.19 17.04
CA VAL A 100 26.32 -48.98 17.11
C VAL A 100 25.92 -48.14 18.33
N LYS A 101 24.61 -47.89 18.52
CA LYS A 101 24.09 -47.17 19.69
C LYS A 101 24.50 -47.86 21.00
N ALA A 102 24.36 -49.18 21.10
CA ALA A 102 24.71 -49.93 22.31
C ALA A 102 26.21 -49.79 22.66
N ASN A 103 27.11 -49.92 21.68
CA ASN A 103 28.55 -49.76 21.92
C ASN A 103 28.93 -48.32 22.28
N ILE A 104 28.32 -47.33 21.63
CA ILE A 104 28.55 -45.91 21.97
C ILE A 104 28.12 -45.64 23.42
N VAL A 105 26.96 -46.13 23.85
CA VAL A 105 26.50 -45.97 25.24
C VAL A 105 27.54 -46.54 26.21
N VAL A 106 28.07 -47.74 25.95
CA VAL A 106 29.08 -48.36 26.82
C VAL A 106 30.39 -47.55 26.86
N ILE A 107 30.90 -47.12 25.70
CA ILE A 107 32.14 -46.33 25.58
C ILE A 107 32.02 -45.02 26.35
N VAL A 108 30.98 -44.24 26.06
CA VAL A 108 30.79 -42.93 26.66
C VAL A 108 30.50 -43.08 28.16
N GLN A 109 29.68 -44.06 28.57
CA GLN A 109 29.37 -44.32 29.98
C GLN A 109 30.60 -44.77 30.76
N GLY A 110 31.47 -45.58 30.16
CA GLY A 110 32.73 -46.00 30.74
C GLY A 110 33.73 -44.85 30.92
N ALA A 111 33.75 -43.87 30.00
CA ALA A 111 34.57 -42.67 30.13
C ALA A 111 34.03 -41.72 31.22
N VAL A 112 32.72 -41.47 31.20
CA VAL A 112 32.02 -40.62 32.20
C VAL A 112 32.17 -41.20 33.61
N ASN A 113 32.01 -42.51 33.79
CA ASN A 113 32.18 -43.15 35.10
C ASN A 113 33.60 -43.10 35.66
N ARG A 114 34.61 -42.96 34.80
CA ARG A 114 36.01 -42.83 35.23
C ARG A 114 36.37 -41.39 35.58
N PHE A 115 35.79 -40.42 34.87
CA PHE A 115 36.14 -39.02 35.00
C PHE A 115 35.30 -38.23 36.00
N CYS A 116 33.97 -38.44 36.03
CA CYS A 116 33.07 -37.71 36.93
C CYS A 116 33.41 -37.82 38.43
N PRO A 117 33.93 -38.96 38.95
CA PRO A 117 34.32 -39.06 40.35
C PRO A 117 35.50 -38.15 40.75
N GLU A 118 36.26 -37.61 39.80
CA GLU A 118 37.42 -36.76 40.09
C GLU A 118 37.05 -35.27 40.27
N LEU A 119 35.85 -34.86 39.84
CA LEU A 119 35.41 -33.47 39.79
C LEU A 119 34.23 -33.18 40.73
N PRO A 120 34.21 -32.02 41.42
CA PRO A 120 33.06 -31.58 42.20
C PRO A 120 31.88 -31.25 41.28
N PHE A 121 30.66 -31.40 41.78
CA PHE A 121 29.43 -31.35 40.98
C PHE A 121 29.22 -29.94 40.41
N GLN A 122 29.57 -28.92 41.19
CA GLN A 122 29.46 -27.53 40.77
C GLN A 122 30.32 -27.21 39.54
N ASP A 123 31.56 -27.71 39.50
CA ASP A 123 32.45 -27.54 38.33
C ASP A 123 31.88 -28.24 37.09
N ILE A 124 31.32 -29.44 37.27
CA ILE A 124 30.69 -30.20 36.19
C ILE A 124 29.48 -29.42 35.64
N PHE A 125 28.67 -28.84 36.52
CA PHE A 125 27.48 -28.07 36.15
C PHE A 125 27.84 -26.77 35.44
N GLU A 126 28.75 -25.96 35.99
CA GLU A 126 29.14 -24.67 35.42
C GLU A 126 29.85 -24.82 34.08
N LYS A 127 30.74 -25.82 33.95
CA LYS A 127 31.56 -26.01 32.73
C LYS A 127 30.90 -26.94 31.71
N ARG A 128 29.63 -27.34 31.87
CA ARG A 128 28.94 -28.29 30.98
C ARG A 128 28.92 -27.88 29.50
N GLN A 129 28.70 -26.59 29.22
CA GLN A 129 28.72 -26.08 27.84
C GLN A 129 30.13 -26.01 27.27
N GLN A 130 31.14 -25.70 28.10
CA GLN A 130 32.54 -25.72 27.67
C GLN A 130 33.03 -27.14 27.40
N LEU A 131 32.52 -28.12 28.17
CA LEU A 131 32.78 -29.54 27.99
C LEU A 131 32.14 -30.05 26.69
N ALA A 132 30.91 -29.63 26.39
CA ALA A 132 30.23 -29.91 25.12
C ALA A 132 30.91 -29.25 23.90
N ALA A 133 31.39 -28.01 24.04
CA ALA A 133 32.03 -27.27 22.95
C ALA A 133 33.44 -27.80 22.60
N LYS A 134 34.23 -28.20 23.60
CA LYS A 134 35.59 -28.76 23.39
C LYS A 134 35.58 -30.12 22.68
N VAL A 135 34.47 -30.85 22.77
CA VAL A 135 34.31 -32.17 22.14
C VAL A 135 33.87 -32.06 20.67
N GLY A 136 33.38 -30.89 20.22
CA GLY A 136 32.98 -30.65 18.83
C GLY A 136 34.06 -30.04 17.92
N PHE A 137 35.14 -29.49 18.48
CA PHE A 137 36.15 -28.73 17.73
C PHE A 137 37.58 -29.12 18.11
N LEU A 138 38.10 -30.21 17.54
CA LEU A 138 39.55 -30.42 17.45
C LEU A 138 39.91 -31.11 16.13
N TYR A 139 40.13 -30.31 15.09
CA TYR A 139 41.39 -30.25 14.35
C TYR A 139 41.32 -28.98 13.48
N TYR A 140 42.37 -28.16 13.56
CA TYR A 140 42.51 -26.81 13.02
C TYR A 140 42.09 -25.68 13.99
N GLU A 141 43.13 -25.02 14.50
CA GLU A 141 43.15 -23.78 15.30
C GLU A 141 42.78 -23.89 16.79
N CYS A 142 43.76 -24.28 17.61
CA CYS A 142 43.96 -23.68 18.95
C CYS A 142 45.37 -23.99 19.47
N ASN A 143 46.38 -23.36 18.86
CA ASN A 143 47.65 -23.09 19.52
C ASN A 143 47.45 -21.90 20.47
N ALA A 144 46.81 -22.12 21.62
CA ALA A 144 46.92 -21.28 22.82
C ALA A 144 45.94 -21.77 23.90
N TRP A 145 46.29 -22.84 24.62
CA TRP A 145 46.06 -23.01 26.06
C TRP A 145 46.62 -24.37 26.48
N SER A 146 47.28 -24.42 27.63
CA SER A 146 48.03 -25.55 28.14
C SER A 146 47.24 -26.87 28.07
N LEU A 147 47.89 -27.91 27.55
CA LEU A 147 47.43 -29.31 27.39
C LEU A 147 46.99 -30.02 28.70
N THR A 148 46.80 -29.30 29.79
CA THR A 148 46.63 -29.83 31.16
C THR A 148 45.26 -29.52 31.78
N SER A 149 44.28 -29.04 31.01
CA SER A 149 42.91 -28.91 31.54
C SER A 149 42.15 -30.25 31.46
N PRO A 150 41.52 -30.72 32.56
CA PRO A 150 40.85 -32.01 32.62
C PRO A 150 39.75 -32.27 31.56
N PRO A 151 38.92 -31.31 31.09
CA PRO A 151 37.86 -31.61 30.13
C PRO A 151 38.35 -32.02 28.73
N THR A 152 39.60 -31.68 28.37
CA THR A 152 40.18 -32.04 27.06
C THR A 152 40.63 -33.51 27.02
N GLN A 153 40.89 -34.12 28.17
CA GLN A 153 41.31 -35.53 28.26
C GLN A 153 40.16 -36.51 28.01
N LEU A 154 38.96 -36.22 28.54
CA LEU A 154 37.77 -37.06 28.33
C LEU A 154 37.35 -37.10 26.85
N ALA A 155 37.39 -35.96 26.17
CA ALA A 155 37.10 -35.87 24.74
C ALA A 155 38.07 -36.75 23.92
N ASN A 156 39.37 -36.62 24.19
CA ASN A 156 40.41 -37.39 23.52
C ASN A 156 40.31 -38.89 23.79
N GLU A 157 39.92 -39.31 25.01
CA GLU A 157 39.74 -40.72 25.33
C GLU A 157 38.54 -41.34 24.58
N ILE A 158 37.40 -40.63 24.53
CA ILE A 158 36.21 -41.10 23.81
C ILE A 158 36.53 -41.20 22.31
N GLU A 159 37.19 -40.21 21.72
CA GLU A 159 37.61 -40.25 20.33
C GLU A 159 38.56 -41.42 20.05
N GLN A 160 39.57 -41.65 20.89
CA GLN A 160 40.49 -42.78 20.74
C GLN A 160 39.77 -44.14 20.76
N GLN A 161 38.75 -44.29 21.63
CA GLN A 161 37.96 -45.52 21.69
C GLN A 161 37.04 -45.67 20.47
N LEU A 162 36.44 -44.58 19.96
CA LEU A 162 35.57 -44.61 18.79
C LEU A 162 36.33 -44.90 17.49
N VAL A 163 37.57 -44.44 17.36
CA VAL A 163 38.42 -44.70 16.18
C VAL A 163 38.68 -46.20 15.99
N GLN A 164 38.77 -46.99 17.07
CA GLN A 164 38.89 -48.46 16.99
C GLN A 164 37.68 -49.15 16.32
N TYR A 165 36.56 -48.43 16.23
CA TYR A 165 35.32 -48.87 15.59
C TYR A 165 35.07 -48.18 14.24
N GLY A 166 35.99 -47.35 13.75
CA GLY A 166 35.84 -46.56 12.53
C GLY A 166 34.84 -45.39 12.66
N LEU A 167 34.54 -44.98 13.90
CA LEU A 167 33.57 -43.93 14.21
C LEU A 167 34.27 -42.65 14.67
N ARG A 168 33.64 -41.50 14.40
CA ARG A 168 34.05 -40.19 14.88
C ARG A 168 32.87 -39.42 15.46
N LEU A 169 33.17 -38.68 16.51
CA LEU A 169 32.26 -37.75 17.16
C LEU A 169 32.35 -36.39 16.46
N PHE A 170 31.22 -35.87 15.99
CA PHE A 170 31.16 -34.61 15.23
C PHE A 170 30.61 -33.46 16.07
N GLU A 171 29.61 -33.73 16.91
CA GLU A 171 28.98 -32.73 17.74
C GLU A 171 28.51 -33.38 19.04
N THR A 172 28.64 -32.66 20.14
CA THR A 172 28.06 -33.06 21.41
C THR A 172 27.31 -31.91 22.03
N ASN A 173 26.08 -32.20 22.45
CA ASN A 173 25.27 -31.29 23.21
C ASN A 173 24.86 -31.98 24.50
N ILE A 174 25.43 -31.52 25.61
CA ILE A 174 25.05 -31.96 26.95
C ILE A 174 23.82 -31.14 27.36
N GLN A 175 22.69 -31.83 27.51
CA GLN A 175 21.46 -31.23 28.01
C GLN A 175 21.53 -31.03 29.53
N ASP A 176 20.49 -30.43 30.10
CA ASP A 176 20.51 -30.01 31.50
C ASP A 176 20.71 -31.22 32.44
N ILE A 177 21.80 -31.16 33.22
CA ILE A 177 22.21 -32.22 34.15
C ILE A 177 21.27 -32.20 35.34
N ARG A 178 20.60 -33.32 35.60
CA ARG A 178 19.68 -33.44 36.73
C ARG A 178 20.32 -34.26 37.82
N PRO A 179 20.40 -33.79 39.07
CA PRO A 179 20.78 -34.67 40.17
C PRO A 179 19.72 -35.76 40.33
N THR A 180 20.10 -37.01 40.12
CA THR A 180 19.26 -38.18 40.29
C THR A 180 19.36 -38.57 41.75
N GLY A 181 18.59 -37.87 42.58
CA GLY A 181 18.17 -38.33 43.91
C GLY A 181 19.23 -39.04 44.76
N GLY A 182 20.27 -38.32 45.18
CA GLY A 182 20.77 -38.57 46.53
C GLY A 182 19.70 -38.11 47.51
N LYS A 183 19.15 -39.02 48.33
CA LYS A 183 18.30 -38.67 49.50
C LYS A 183 19.15 -38.02 50.59
N THR A 184 19.83 -36.93 50.27
CA THR A 184 20.68 -36.22 51.21
C THR A 184 19.86 -35.23 52.00
N LEU A 185 19.89 -35.39 53.32
CA LEU A 185 19.52 -34.37 54.28
C LEU A 185 20.36 -33.13 54.03
N GLY A 186 19.73 -31.96 53.93
CA GLY A 186 20.44 -30.73 53.65
C GLY A 186 19.55 -29.50 53.79
N TYR A 187 20.17 -28.38 54.16
CA TYR A 187 19.51 -27.08 54.20
C TYR A 187 19.55 -26.46 52.80
N VAL A 188 18.39 -26.09 52.27
CA VAL A 188 18.24 -25.50 50.94
C VAL A 188 17.77 -24.06 51.08
N ASN A 189 18.49 -23.14 50.46
CA ASN A 189 18.18 -21.71 50.44
C ASN A 189 17.81 -21.27 49.03
N ALA A 190 16.75 -20.47 48.89
CA ALA A 190 16.41 -19.80 47.65
C ALA A 190 17.12 -18.45 47.53
N HIS A 191 17.38 -18.04 46.28
CA HIS A 191 17.81 -16.67 45.96
C HIS A 191 16.71 -15.67 46.37
N PRO A 192 17.03 -14.38 46.64
CA PRO A 192 16.05 -13.33 46.90
C PRO A 192 14.83 -13.32 45.96
N ASP A 193 15.02 -13.64 44.68
CA ASP A 193 13.97 -13.59 43.65
C ASP A 193 13.23 -14.93 43.45
N GLN A 194 13.58 -15.94 44.26
CA GLN A 194 13.07 -17.30 44.15
C GLN A 194 12.38 -17.77 45.43
N PHE A 195 11.50 -18.76 45.29
CA PHE A 195 10.88 -19.46 46.42
C PHE A 195 11.03 -20.96 46.26
N LEU A 196 11.06 -21.65 47.39
CA LEU A 196 11.06 -23.11 47.46
C LEU A 196 9.62 -23.57 47.63
N ALA A 197 9.16 -24.47 46.76
CA ALA A 197 7.98 -25.30 47.01
C ALA A 197 8.45 -26.67 47.51
N VAL A 198 7.99 -27.04 48.69
CA VAL A 198 8.35 -28.30 49.35
C VAL A 198 7.14 -29.20 49.41
N THR A 199 7.32 -30.44 48.96
CA THR A 199 6.33 -31.51 48.98
C THR A 199 6.92 -32.78 49.60
N GLY A 200 6.07 -33.70 50.05
CA GLY A 200 6.50 -35.00 50.57
C GLY A 200 6.17 -35.21 52.04
N ASN A 201 6.89 -36.13 52.70
CA ASN A 201 6.50 -36.66 54.00
C ASN A 201 6.37 -35.56 55.08
N GLY A 202 5.23 -35.50 55.76
CA GLY A 202 4.89 -34.51 56.79
C GLY A 202 4.29 -33.19 56.29
N ILE A 203 4.03 -33.05 54.98
CA ILE A 203 3.39 -31.86 54.38
C ILE A 203 2.14 -32.33 53.61
N GLU A 204 0.97 -31.80 53.95
CA GLU A 204 -0.31 -32.27 53.39
C GLU A 204 -0.59 -31.78 51.96
N ASP A 205 -0.03 -30.64 51.54
CA ASP A 205 -0.27 -30.08 50.20
C ASP A 205 1.04 -29.53 49.63
N ILE A 206 1.38 -28.25 49.88
CA ILE A 206 2.65 -27.63 49.47
C ILE A 206 3.05 -26.59 50.52
N LEU A 207 4.31 -26.63 50.96
CA LEU A 207 4.89 -25.61 51.83
C LEU A 207 5.77 -24.67 51.01
N ILE A 208 5.62 -23.35 51.18
CA ILE A 208 6.42 -22.35 50.49
C ILE A 208 7.35 -21.65 51.46
N ALA A 209 8.65 -21.65 51.17
CA ALA A 209 9.64 -21.06 52.05
C ALA A 209 10.79 -20.42 51.27
N LYS A 210 11.47 -19.43 51.88
CA LYS A 210 12.74 -18.90 51.37
C LYS A 210 13.92 -19.79 51.72
N SER A 211 13.82 -20.51 52.83
CA SER A 211 14.78 -21.51 53.25
C SER A 211 14.03 -22.67 53.90
N HIS A 212 14.45 -23.89 53.63
CA HIS A 212 13.84 -25.07 54.22
C HIS A 212 14.84 -26.18 54.42
N PHE A 213 14.69 -26.91 55.53
CA PHE A 213 15.49 -28.09 55.80
C PHE A 213 14.84 -29.30 55.10
N LYS A 214 15.51 -29.83 54.08
CA LYS A 214 15.02 -30.95 53.29
C LYS A 214 15.18 -32.26 54.05
N TRP A 215 14.06 -32.87 54.42
CA TRP A 215 14.05 -34.20 55.04
C TRP A 215 14.12 -35.33 53.99
N PRO A 216 14.56 -36.54 54.38
CA PRO A 216 14.52 -37.72 53.52
C PRO A 216 13.06 -37.99 53.08
N ASN A 217 12.84 -38.17 51.78
CA ASN A 217 11.52 -38.27 51.14
C ASN A 217 10.71 -36.96 51.09
N GLN A 218 11.37 -35.79 51.19
CA GLN A 218 10.81 -34.52 50.73
C GLN A 218 11.43 -34.12 49.39
N GLU A 219 10.60 -33.58 48.51
CA GLU A 219 11.00 -32.96 47.25
C GLU A 219 10.96 -31.44 47.43
N VAL A 220 12.01 -30.77 46.95
CA VAL A 220 12.13 -29.31 47.00
C VAL A 220 12.33 -28.85 45.58
N ALA A 221 11.41 -28.01 45.11
CA ALA A 221 11.47 -27.43 43.78
C ALA A 221 11.56 -25.91 43.90
N VAL A 222 12.47 -25.31 43.13
CA VAL A 222 12.72 -23.87 43.13
C VAL A 222 11.96 -23.24 41.98
N PHE A 223 11.26 -22.13 42.22
CA PHE A 223 10.65 -21.32 41.17
C PHE A 223 10.97 -19.83 41.35
N SER A 224 11.08 -19.12 40.23
CA SER A 224 11.37 -17.68 40.19
C SER A 224 10.07 -16.86 40.17
N VAL A 225 10.11 -15.69 40.81
CA VAL A 225 9.02 -14.70 40.84
C VAL A 225 9.31 -13.52 39.91
N GLU A 226 10.44 -13.55 39.21
CA GLU A 226 10.83 -12.50 38.26
C GLU A 226 9.75 -12.23 37.20
N PRO A 227 9.43 -10.95 36.90
CA PRO A 227 8.45 -10.59 35.91
C PRO A 227 8.89 -11.02 34.51
N ILE A 228 7.98 -11.65 33.77
CA ILE A 228 8.21 -12.10 32.40
C ILE A 228 7.31 -11.31 31.47
N THR A 229 7.90 -10.78 30.40
CA THR A 229 7.18 -10.08 29.34
C THR A 229 6.75 -11.05 28.24
N TYR A 230 5.47 -11.01 27.90
CA TYR A 230 4.84 -11.79 26.85
C TYR A 230 4.28 -10.85 25.78
N GLU A 231 4.72 -11.03 24.53
CA GLU A 231 4.11 -10.36 23.38
C GLU A 231 3.05 -11.27 22.77
N ILE A 232 1.83 -10.77 22.65
CA ILE A 232 0.67 -11.54 22.21
C ILE A 232 -0.08 -10.71 21.18
N ASP A 233 -0.28 -11.29 20.00
CA ASP A 233 -1.16 -10.73 18.98
C ASP A 233 -2.55 -11.35 19.14
N ILE A 234 -3.51 -10.52 19.57
CA ILE A 234 -4.88 -10.95 19.83
C ILE A 234 -5.76 -10.62 18.63
N GLU A 235 -6.53 -11.60 18.16
CA GLU A 235 -7.53 -11.41 17.11
C GLU A 235 -8.94 -11.27 17.72
N ALA A 236 -9.56 -10.13 17.45
CA ALA A 236 -10.87 -9.76 17.99
C ALA A 236 -11.78 -9.13 16.91
N MET A 237 -13.07 -9.06 17.22
CA MET A 237 -14.08 -8.40 16.39
C MET A 237 -14.80 -7.32 17.21
N SER A 238 -15.04 -6.16 16.61
CA SER A 238 -15.81 -5.08 17.22
C SER A 238 -17.31 -5.40 17.23
N GLN A 239 -18.10 -4.55 17.90
CA GLN A 239 -19.58 -4.60 17.86
C GLN A 239 -20.14 -4.57 16.42
N GLU A 240 -19.48 -3.87 15.51
CA GLU A 240 -19.85 -3.75 14.10
C GLU A 240 -19.38 -4.92 13.23
N LYS A 241 -18.83 -5.97 13.85
CA LYS A 241 -18.24 -7.15 13.20
C LYS A 241 -17.02 -6.83 12.35
N LEU A 242 -16.32 -5.73 12.65
CA LEU A 242 -15.03 -5.45 12.04
C LEU A 242 -13.95 -6.23 12.80
N ALA A 243 -13.24 -7.10 12.09
CA ALA A 243 -12.20 -7.92 12.65
C ALA A 243 -10.84 -7.18 12.62
N PHE A 244 -10.08 -7.26 13.70
CA PHE A 244 -8.83 -6.51 13.88
C PHE A 244 -7.80 -7.27 14.73
N TYR A 245 -6.53 -6.92 14.55
CA TYR A 245 -5.42 -7.39 15.37
C TYR A 245 -5.06 -6.37 16.43
N LEU A 246 -4.99 -6.84 17.67
CA LEU A 246 -4.54 -6.09 18.84
C LEU A 246 -3.22 -6.66 19.34
N PRO A 247 -2.08 -6.10 18.90
CA PRO A 247 -0.79 -6.46 19.47
C PRO A 247 -0.71 -5.92 20.90
N ALA A 248 -0.45 -6.79 21.88
CA ALA A 248 -0.35 -6.42 23.28
C ALA A 248 0.92 -7.01 23.90
N VAL A 249 1.48 -6.28 24.85
CA VAL A 249 2.67 -6.67 25.62
C VAL A 249 2.27 -6.70 27.08
N PHE A 250 2.26 -7.90 27.66
CA PHE A 250 1.89 -8.12 29.05
C PHE A 250 3.14 -8.49 29.85
N THR A 251 3.36 -7.79 30.96
CA THR A 251 4.38 -8.16 31.94
C THR A 251 3.68 -8.80 33.13
N VAL A 252 3.91 -10.10 33.29
CA VAL A 252 3.22 -10.94 34.27
C VAL A 252 4.26 -11.53 35.22
N SER A 253 3.99 -11.44 36.51
CA SER A 253 4.81 -12.02 37.58
C SER A 253 3.94 -12.92 38.47
N VAL A 254 4.58 -13.67 39.36
CA VAL A 254 3.87 -14.39 40.42
C VAL A 254 3.63 -13.38 41.55
N ASP A 255 2.43 -13.35 42.13
CA ASP A 255 2.17 -12.42 43.23
C ASP A 255 2.95 -12.82 44.49
N ALA A 256 3.98 -12.05 44.83
CA ALA A 256 4.81 -12.26 46.02
C ALA A 256 4.13 -11.81 47.32
N THR A 257 3.03 -11.04 47.23
CA THR A 257 2.40 -10.39 48.39
C THR A 257 1.59 -11.37 49.23
N SER A 258 0.95 -12.34 48.57
CA SER A 258 0.07 -13.33 49.20
C SER A 258 0.69 -14.72 49.16
N HIS A 259 0.73 -15.37 50.31
CA HIS A 259 1.18 -16.77 50.42
C HIS A 259 0.24 -17.73 49.67
N ASP A 260 -1.05 -17.40 49.57
CA ASP A 260 -2.04 -18.22 48.88
C ASP A 260 -1.84 -18.19 47.37
N SER A 261 -1.51 -17.02 46.80
CA SER A 261 -1.19 -16.88 45.37
C SER A 261 0.04 -17.71 45.00
N LEU A 262 1.09 -17.66 45.82
CA LEU A 262 2.28 -18.49 45.63
C LEU A 262 1.94 -20.00 45.67
N ARG A 263 0.99 -20.41 46.52
CA ARG A 263 0.53 -21.80 46.63
C ARG A 263 -0.28 -22.25 45.42
N LEU A 264 -1.19 -21.41 44.94
CA LEU A 264 -1.95 -21.67 43.71
C LEU A 264 -1.01 -21.83 42.51
N PHE A 265 -0.02 -20.94 42.40
CA PHE A 265 1.00 -21.03 41.36
C PHE A 265 1.82 -22.32 41.49
N ALA A 266 2.34 -22.60 42.69
CA ALA A 266 3.17 -23.78 42.94
C ALA A 266 2.43 -25.08 42.58
N ARG A 267 1.15 -25.19 42.96
CA ARG A 267 0.32 -26.38 42.70
C ARG A 267 0.14 -26.68 41.21
N ARG A 268 0.17 -25.65 40.35
CA ARG A 268 -0.13 -25.81 38.92
C ARG A 268 1.12 -25.93 38.06
N PHE A 269 2.19 -25.23 38.44
CA PHE A 269 3.37 -25.07 37.59
C PHE A 269 4.62 -25.76 38.12
N VAL A 270 4.75 -25.96 39.44
CA VAL A 270 5.96 -26.55 40.02
C VAL A 270 5.94 -28.08 39.89
N GLY A 271 7.00 -28.65 39.32
CA GLY A 271 7.12 -30.07 38.96
C GLY A 271 7.30 -30.32 37.45
N SER A 272 7.20 -29.27 36.62
CA SER A 272 7.56 -29.31 35.20
C SER A 272 8.91 -28.65 34.95
N ASP A 273 9.58 -29.00 33.85
CA ASP A 273 10.85 -28.35 33.47
C ASP A 273 10.67 -26.83 33.30
N PRO A 274 11.68 -26.00 33.60
CA PRO A 274 11.59 -24.53 33.53
C PRO A 274 11.11 -24.01 32.17
N SER A 275 11.55 -24.64 31.07
CA SER A 275 11.10 -24.33 29.72
C SER A 275 9.62 -24.68 29.50
N SER A 276 9.16 -25.80 30.08
CA SER A 276 7.76 -26.21 30.02
C SER A 276 6.86 -25.31 30.88
N ILE A 277 7.35 -24.76 32.00
CA ILE A 277 6.62 -23.78 32.82
C ILE A 277 6.32 -22.53 31.98
N ARG A 278 7.34 -21.95 31.34
CA ARG A 278 7.16 -20.78 30.45
C ARG A 278 6.17 -21.05 29.34
N GLN A 279 6.23 -22.22 28.71
CA GLN A 279 5.29 -22.58 27.64
C GLN A 279 3.85 -22.73 28.17
N LYS A 280 3.66 -23.38 29.33
CA LYS A 280 2.33 -23.51 29.97
C LYS A 280 1.77 -22.14 30.37
N MET A 281 2.59 -21.26 30.94
CA MET A 281 2.21 -19.89 31.26
C MET A 281 1.84 -19.11 30.01
N MET A 282 2.64 -19.20 28.95
CA MET A 282 2.36 -18.54 27.68
C MET A 282 1.02 -18.97 27.09
N VAL A 283 0.72 -20.28 27.07
CA VAL A 283 -0.56 -20.79 26.59
C VAL A 283 -1.73 -20.28 27.44
N LEU A 284 -1.56 -20.27 28.77
CA LEU A 284 -2.59 -19.79 29.70
C LEU A 284 -2.85 -18.29 29.54
N ILE A 285 -1.80 -17.47 29.58
CA ILE A 285 -1.90 -16.01 29.46
C ILE A 285 -2.49 -15.65 28.09
N LYS A 286 -2.05 -16.31 27.01
CA LYS A 286 -2.63 -16.13 25.68
C LYS A 286 -4.12 -16.47 25.67
N GLY A 287 -4.51 -17.63 26.21
CA GLY A 287 -5.93 -18.03 26.24
C GLY A 287 -6.81 -17.06 27.04
N VAL A 288 -6.33 -16.59 28.20
CA VAL A 288 -7.06 -15.62 29.04
C VAL A 288 -7.14 -14.26 28.34
N ALA A 289 -6.01 -13.74 27.84
CA ALA A 289 -5.97 -12.44 27.18
C ALA A 289 -6.82 -12.42 25.90
N GLU A 290 -6.76 -13.47 25.07
CA GLU A 290 -7.61 -13.59 23.88
C GLU A 290 -9.10 -13.69 24.24
N GLY A 291 -9.44 -14.44 25.28
CA GLY A 291 -10.82 -14.61 25.73
C GLY A 291 -11.44 -13.30 26.22
N GLU A 292 -10.83 -12.68 27.23
CA GLU A 292 -11.37 -11.46 27.87
C GLU A 292 -11.37 -10.27 26.90
N THR A 293 -10.29 -10.08 26.15
CA THR A 293 -10.19 -8.98 25.17
C THR A 293 -11.25 -9.14 24.08
N ARG A 294 -11.56 -10.36 23.63
CA ARG A 294 -12.59 -10.60 22.62
C ARG A 294 -13.99 -10.27 23.11
N VAL A 295 -14.31 -10.61 24.36
CA VAL A 295 -15.61 -10.29 24.98
C VAL A 295 -15.79 -8.78 25.06
N LEU A 296 -14.77 -8.06 25.52
CA LEU A 296 -14.82 -6.60 25.65
C LEU A 296 -14.86 -5.90 24.28
N ALA A 297 -14.03 -6.34 23.33
CA ALA A 297 -14.01 -5.82 21.97
C ALA A 297 -15.37 -5.97 21.27
N ALA A 298 -16.09 -7.09 21.48
CA ALA A 298 -17.40 -7.32 20.90
C ALA A 298 -18.48 -6.36 21.42
N SER A 299 -18.26 -5.75 22.60
CA SER A 299 -19.23 -4.85 23.25
C SER A 299 -19.03 -3.36 22.91
N ILE A 300 -17.87 -3.00 22.35
CA ILE A 300 -17.44 -1.62 22.13
C ILE A 300 -17.42 -1.32 20.63
N SER A 301 -17.79 -0.10 20.24
CA SER A 301 -17.72 0.37 18.86
C SER A 301 -16.28 0.67 18.43
N ILE A 302 -16.03 0.70 17.13
CA ILE A 302 -14.68 0.93 16.62
C ILE A 302 -14.20 2.37 16.88
N GLU A 303 -15.11 3.34 16.83
CA GLU A 303 -14.83 4.74 17.15
C GLU A 303 -14.45 4.91 18.61
N GLU A 304 -15.17 4.26 19.54
CA GLU A 304 -14.89 4.36 20.97
C GLU A 304 -13.56 3.70 21.32
N LEU A 305 -13.22 2.58 20.67
CA LEU A 305 -11.93 1.91 20.81
C LEU A 305 -10.78 2.83 20.35
N PHE A 306 -11.01 3.65 19.32
CA PHE A 306 -10.03 4.60 18.81
C PHE A 306 -9.92 5.87 19.66
N GLN A 307 -11.05 6.40 20.17
CA GLN A 307 -11.09 7.64 20.95
C GLN A 307 -10.66 7.44 22.41
N SER A 308 -11.14 6.38 23.06
CA SER A 308 -11.03 6.15 24.50
C SER A 308 -10.16 4.93 24.82
N ARG A 309 -8.99 4.86 24.19
CA ARG A 309 -8.05 3.73 24.33
C ARG A 309 -7.66 3.40 25.77
N LYS A 310 -7.50 4.42 26.62
CA LYS A 310 -7.13 4.23 28.04
C LYS A 310 -8.22 3.50 28.83
N ALA A 311 -9.48 3.89 28.61
CA ALA A 311 -10.62 3.23 29.27
C ALA A 311 -10.73 1.77 28.84
N PHE A 312 -10.52 1.48 27.54
CA PHE A 312 -10.45 0.12 27.04
C PHE A 312 -9.31 -0.67 27.70
N GLN A 313 -8.12 -0.08 27.79
CA GLN A 313 -6.95 -0.71 28.41
C GLN A 313 -7.18 -1.03 29.90
N GLU A 314 -7.79 -0.12 30.67
CA GLU A 314 -8.11 -0.33 32.08
C GLU A 314 -9.14 -1.46 32.26
N ASN A 315 -10.20 -1.47 31.44
CA ASN A 315 -11.22 -2.52 31.48
C ASN A 315 -10.63 -3.90 31.15
N VAL A 316 -9.83 -3.99 30.07
CA VAL A 316 -9.16 -5.24 29.68
C VAL A 316 -8.18 -5.69 30.76
N SER A 317 -7.40 -4.77 31.32
CA SER A 317 -6.40 -5.10 32.35
C SER A 317 -7.05 -5.60 33.63
N GLY A 318 -8.14 -4.99 34.09
CA GLY A 318 -8.86 -5.42 35.29
C GLY A 318 -9.49 -6.82 35.15
N HIS A 319 -10.04 -7.13 33.98
CA HIS A 319 -10.58 -8.47 33.68
C HIS A 319 -9.48 -9.53 33.61
N ILE A 320 -8.38 -9.24 32.90
CA ILE A 320 -7.23 -10.15 32.81
C ILE A 320 -6.61 -10.37 34.20
N GLU A 321 -6.47 -9.32 35.01
CA GLU A 321 -5.93 -9.43 36.37
C GLU A 321 -6.81 -10.33 37.26
N SER A 322 -8.13 -10.17 37.20
CA SER A 322 -9.09 -11.03 37.91
C SER A 322 -8.95 -12.50 37.51
N GLU A 323 -8.83 -12.80 36.22
CA GLU A 323 -8.65 -14.17 35.73
C GLU A 323 -7.27 -14.77 36.06
N LEU A 324 -6.20 -13.96 35.98
CA LEU A 324 -4.84 -14.40 36.31
C LEU A 324 -4.66 -14.65 37.81
N SER A 325 -5.35 -13.91 38.67
CA SER A 325 -5.29 -14.08 40.12
C SER A 325 -5.69 -15.49 40.58
N LYS A 326 -6.61 -16.15 39.86
CA LYS A 326 -7.03 -17.55 40.11
C LYS A 326 -5.88 -18.55 39.96
N TYR A 327 -4.84 -18.18 39.22
CA TYR A 327 -3.64 -18.99 38.99
C TYR A 327 -2.44 -18.53 39.82
N GLY A 328 -2.63 -17.57 40.72
CA GLY A 328 -1.54 -16.97 41.51
C GLY A 328 -0.64 -16.02 40.72
N LEU A 329 -1.10 -15.56 39.56
CA LEU A 329 -0.36 -14.65 38.69
C LEU A 329 -0.88 -13.23 38.86
N LYS A 330 0.02 -12.25 38.75
CA LYS A 330 -0.28 -10.82 38.80
C LYS A 330 0.15 -10.14 37.51
N LEU A 331 -0.72 -9.28 37.01
CA LEU A 331 -0.41 -8.40 35.89
C LEU A 331 0.26 -7.14 36.44
N GLU A 332 1.54 -6.91 36.12
CA GLU A 332 2.24 -5.69 36.54
C GLU A 332 2.05 -4.56 35.55
N ASN A 333 2.13 -4.89 34.26
CA ASN A 333 1.98 -3.93 33.19
C ASN A 333 1.30 -4.59 31.99
N ALA A 334 0.31 -3.91 31.42
CA ALA A 334 -0.30 -4.25 30.15
C ALA A 334 -0.16 -3.06 29.22
N ASN A 335 0.61 -3.21 28.15
CA ASN A 335 0.74 -2.20 27.12
C ASN A 335 0.12 -2.72 25.82
N ILE A 336 -0.99 -2.11 25.45
CA ILE A 336 -1.63 -2.37 24.16
C ILE A 336 -0.86 -1.53 23.12
N LYS A 337 -0.51 -2.10 21.96
CA LYS A 337 0.09 -1.39 20.79
C LYS A 337 -1.04 -0.92 19.85
N GLU A 338 -0.71 -0.24 18.75
CA GLU A 338 -1.72 0.25 17.81
C GLU A 338 -2.51 -0.90 17.16
N LEU A 339 -3.80 -0.67 16.93
CA LEU A 339 -4.69 -1.57 16.20
C LEU A 339 -4.18 -1.78 14.78
N LYS A 340 -4.22 -3.03 14.32
CA LYS A 340 -3.85 -3.40 12.96
C LYS A 340 -5.04 -4.02 12.24
N ASP A 341 -5.16 -3.71 10.96
CA ASP A 341 -6.09 -4.39 10.06
C ASP A 341 -5.71 -5.87 9.89
N ILE A 342 -6.71 -6.71 9.65
CA ILE A 342 -6.47 -8.09 9.18
C ILE A 342 -6.08 -8.05 7.70
N SER A 343 -5.33 -9.05 7.25
CA SER A 343 -4.95 -9.19 5.85
C SER A 343 -6.18 -9.16 4.93
N GLY A 344 -6.38 -8.05 4.20
CA GLY A 344 -7.49 -7.83 3.29
C GLY A 344 -8.38 -6.62 3.60
N SER A 345 -8.29 -6.02 4.80
CA SER A 345 -8.95 -4.74 5.12
C SER A 345 -7.94 -3.59 5.21
N GLU A 346 -8.34 -2.38 4.82
CA GLU A 346 -7.55 -1.15 5.00
C GLU A 346 -8.31 -0.11 5.84
N TYR A 347 -9.25 -0.56 6.67
CA TYR A 347 -10.18 0.34 7.37
C TYR A 347 -9.44 1.27 8.34
N PHE A 348 -8.53 0.75 9.16
CA PHE A 348 -7.79 1.59 10.13
C PHE A 348 -6.78 2.51 9.46
N LYS A 349 -6.27 2.14 8.28
CA LYS A 349 -5.43 3.03 7.46
C LYS A 349 -6.20 4.29 7.05
N TYR A 350 -7.41 4.12 6.49
CA TYR A 350 -8.26 5.25 6.10
C TYR A 350 -8.80 6.03 7.31
N LEU A 351 -9.17 5.36 8.40
CA LEU A 351 -9.65 6.00 9.63
C LEU A 351 -8.58 6.92 10.24
N ARG A 352 -7.32 6.44 10.32
CA ARG A 352 -6.18 7.26 10.77
C ARG A 352 -5.95 8.47 9.86
N GLN A 353 -6.02 8.28 8.54
CA GLN A 353 -5.87 9.37 7.59
C GLN A 353 -6.97 10.43 7.72
N LYS A 354 -8.22 10.01 7.99
CA LYS A 354 -9.36 10.90 8.26
C LYS A 354 -9.20 11.67 9.57
N ALA A 355 -8.79 11.00 10.66
CA ALA A 355 -8.56 11.66 11.94
C ALA A 355 -7.40 12.68 11.85
N HIS A 356 -6.31 12.32 11.18
CA HIS A 356 -5.17 13.20 10.97
C HIS A 356 -5.53 14.43 10.12
N SER A 357 -6.27 14.25 9.02
CA SER A 357 -6.72 15.39 8.21
C SER A 357 -7.72 16.27 8.95
N ALA A 358 -8.62 15.70 9.75
CA ALA A 358 -9.54 16.45 10.60
C ALA A 358 -8.79 17.30 11.64
N ALA A 359 -7.78 16.74 12.32
CA ALA A 359 -6.97 17.48 13.28
C ALA A 359 -6.22 18.65 12.63
N ILE A 360 -5.61 18.43 11.46
CA ILE A 360 -4.94 19.50 10.69
C ILE A 360 -5.93 20.60 10.32
N ASN A 361 -7.11 20.23 9.83
CA ASN A 361 -8.12 21.21 9.44
C ASN A 361 -8.63 21.99 10.65
N GLN A 362 -8.85 21.34 11.79
CA GLN A 362 -9.24 22.04 13.02
C GLN A 362 -8.15 23.03 13.46
N SER A 363 -6.88 22.62 13.48
CA SER A 363 -5.78 23.53 13.80
C SER A 363 -5.69 24.71 12.83
N LYS A 364 -5.96 24.50 11.54
CA LYS A 364 -6.01 25.59 10.55
C LYS A 364 -7.16 26.58 10.84
N VAL A 365 -8.33 26.07 11.24
CA VAL A 365 -9.47 26.90 11.63
C VAL A 365 -9.13 27.70 12.89
N ASP A 366 -8.54 27.07 13.91
CA ASP A 366 -8.18 27.72 15.17
C ASP A 366 -7.12 28.81 14.94
N VAL A 367 -6.10 28.55 14.12
CA VAL A 367 -5.09 29.55 13.73
C VAL A 367 -5.73 30.71 12.97
N ALA A 368 -6.59 30.43 12.00
CA ALA A 368 -7.30 31.47 11.24
C ALA A 368 -8.20 32.33 12.14
N GLU A 369 -8.85 31.73 13.15
CA GLU A 369 -9.66 32.46 14.13
C GLU A 369 -8.79 33.35 15.03
N VAL A 370 -7.65 32.84 15.49
CA VAL A 370 -6.69 33.61 16.31
C VAL A 370 -6.11 34.78 15.51
N ASP A 371 -5.72 34.56 14.25
CA ASP A 371 -5.21 35.62 13.36
C ASP A 371 -6.30 36.67 13.07
N ALA A 372 -7.55 36.25 12.86
CA ALA A 372 -8.68 37.17 12.71
C ALA A 372 -8.88 38.02 13.98
N LYS A 373 -8.85 37.41 15.17
CA LYS A 373 -8.93 38.16 16.44
C LYS A 373 -7.74 39.08 16.65
N GLY A 374 -6.53 38.64 16.31
CA GLY A 374 -5.30 39.43 16.39
C GLY A 374 -5.37 40.68 15.52
N THR A 375 -5.75 40.52 14.24
CA THR A 375 -5.89 41.64 13.31
C THR A 375 -7.01 42.61 13.69
N VAL A 376 -8.12 42.13 14.24
CA VAL A 376 -9.19 43.00 14.79
C VAL A 376 -8.67 43.79 15.99
N GLY A 377 -8.00 43.13 16.95
CA GLY A 377 -7.43 43.80 18.12
C GLY A 377 -6.35 44.82 17.77
N GLU A 378 -5.53 44.56 16.75
CA GLU A 378 -4.56 45.54 16.23
C GLU A 378 -5.24 46.75 15.60
N ARG A 379 -6.28 46.54 14.78
CA ARG A 379 -7.02 47.64 14.14
C ARG A 379 -7.78 48.48 15.16
N GLU A 380 -8.39 47.87 16.17
CA GLU A 380 -9.06 48.58 17.26
C GLU A 380 -8.08 49.46 18.05
N ARG A 381 -6.89 48.94 18.37
CA ARG A 381 -5.86 49.75 19.04
C ARG A 381 -5.36 50.90 18.17
N LYS A 382 -5.13 50.66 16.88
CA LYS A 382 -4.74 51.73 15.93
C LYS A 382 -5.82 52.81 15.83
N LEU A 383 -7.09 52.42 15.69
CA LEU A 383 -8.21 53.35 15.63
C LEU A 383 -8.32 54.20 16.90
N ALA A 384 -8.18 53.59 18.08
CA ALA A 384 -8.18 54.31 19.35
C ALA A 384 -7.00 55.29 19.47
N THR A 385 -5.79 54.89 19.03
CA THR A 385 -4.64 55.80 19.00
C THR A 385 -4.83 56.95 18.03
N GLU A 386 -5.39 56.71 16.85
CA GLU A 386 -5.66 57.78 15.87
C GLU A 386 -6.74 58.75 16.37
N GLN A 387 -7.80 58.26 17.01
CA GLN A 387 -8.84 59.12 17.60
C GLN A 387 -8.29 59.98 18.74
N THR A 388 -7.43 59.42 19.59
CA THR A 388 -6.80 60.17 20.68
C THR A 388 -5.81 61.21 20.16
N VAL A 389 -5.01 60.87 19.14
CA VAL A 389 -4.11 61.81 18.46
C VAL A 389 -4.91 62.93 17.78
N ALA A 390 -5.94 62.60 17.01
CA ALA A 390 -6.77 63.60 16.34
C ALA A 390 -7.46 64.55 17.34
N ARG A 391 -7.91 64.04 18.50
CA ARG A 391 -8.45 64.87 19.58
C ARG A 391 -7.39 65.81 20.17
N LEU A 392 -6.20 65.29 20.48
CA LEU A 392 -5.09 66.09 21.00
C LEU A 392 -4.62 67.14 19.98
N ASP A 393 -4.58 66.80 18.69
CA ASP A 393 -4.22 67.73 17.62
C ASP A 393 -5.27 68.84 17.46
N ALA A 394 -6.57 68.51 17.57
CA ALA A 394 -7.63 69.52 17.57
C ALA A 394 -7.53 70.47 18.79
N GLU A 395 -7.25 69.94 19.99
CA GLU A 395 -7.04 70.74 21.20
C GLU A 395 -5.78 71.62 21.10
N THR A 396 -4.67 71.08 20.60
CA THR A 396 -3.43 71.85 20.42
C THR A 396 -3.58 72.93 19.35
N GLN A 397 -4.32 72.67 18.28
CA GLN A 397 -4.61 73.66 17.24
C GLN A 397 -5.53 74.76 17.77
N ALA A 398 -6.54 74.42 18.57
CA ALA A 398 -7.38 75.42 19.24
C ALA A 398 -6.55 76.30 20.19
N ALA A 399 -5.64 75.71 20.98
CA ALA A 399 -4.73 76.45 21.86
C ALA A 399 -3.77 77.36 21.07
N LYS A 400 -3.20 76.87 19.96
CA LYS A 400 -2.37 77.67 19.03
C LYS A 400 -3.15 78.81 18.40
N ASN A 401 -4.42 78.60 18.03
CA ASN A 401 -5.27 79.65 17.48
C ASN A 401 -5.54 80.76 18.51
N VAL A 402 -5.76 80.40 19.78
CA VAL A 402 -5.92 81.39 20.86
C VAL A 402 -4.61 82.18 21.10
N GLN A 403 -3.45 81.50 21.13
CA GLN A 403 -2.16 82.18 21.28
C GLN A 403 -1.83 83.09 20.09
N THR A 404 -2.01 82.61 18.86
CA THR A 404 -1.79 83.42 17.65
C THR A 404 -2.74 84.61 17.60
N GLN A 405 -4.00 84.46 18.01
CA GLN A 405 -4.93 85.59 18.14
C GLN A 405 -4.44 86.62 19.17
N ALA A 406 -3.86 86.20 20.30
CA ALA A 406 -3.28 87.11 21.29
C ALA A 406 -2.02 87.83 20.78
N VAL A 407 -1.16 87.12 20.03
CA VAL A 407 0.05 87.69 19.39
C VAL A 407 -0.34 88.69 18.31
N VAL A 408 -1.29 88.36 17.44
CA VAL A 408 -1.77 89.28 16.38
C VAL A 408 -2.39 90.53 16.97
N LYS A 409 -3.16 90.42 18.06
CA LYS A 409 -3.69 91.59 18.78
C LYS A 409 -2.58 92.47 19.36
N SER A 410 -1.54 91.85 19.91
CA SER A 410 -0.38 92.58 20.47
C SER A 410 0.46 93.24 19.37
N GLN A 411 0.66 92.57 18.25
CA GLN A 411 1.40 93.09 17.10
C GLN A 411 0.65 94.22 16.40
N ALA A 412 -0.67 94.10 16.22
CA ALA A 412 -1.49 95.18 15.67
C ALA A 412 -1.43 96.46 16.51
N ALA A 413 -1.35 96.34 17.84
CA ALA A 413 -1.16 97.48 18.73
C ALA A 413 0.23 98.13 18.54
N LEU A 414 1.29 97.32 18.38
CA LEU A 414 2.64 97.81 18.08
C LEU A 414 2.73 98.46 16.70
N ASP A 415 2.07 97.89 15.69
CA ASP A 415 2.10 98.38 14.32
C ASP A 415 1.36 99.73 14.18
N VAL A 416 0.27 99.96 14.92
CA VAL A 416 -0.38 101.29 14.99
C VAL A 416 0.58 102.33 15.58
N LEU A 417 1.29 101.98 16.65
CA LEU A 417 2.28 102.86 17.28
C LEU A 417 3.47 103.16 16.34
N ASN A 418 3.96 102.11 15.66
CA ASN A 418 5.07 102.22 14.70
C ASN A 418 4.65 102.96 13.42
N ALA A 419 3.42 102.79 12.94
CA ALA A 419 2.91 103.49 11.77
C ALA A 419 2.83 105.00 12.02
N GLU A 420 2.44 105.42 13.23
CA GLU A 420 2.43 106.84 13.60
C GLU A 420 3.86 107.43 13.66
N CYS A 421 4.82 106.65 14.14
CA CYS A 421 6.23 107.04 14.15
C CYS A 421 6.84 107.09 12.72
N ASN A 422 6.52 106.09 11.89
CA ASN A 422 7.00 105.97 10.52
C ASN A 422 6.36 106.98 9.56
N ARG A 423 5.12 107.43 9.80
CA ARG A 423 4.47 108.49 9.03
C ARG A 423 5.30 109.77 9.02
N GLN A 424 5.98 110.08 10.13
CA GLN A 424 6.86 111.24 10.24
C GLN A 424 8.18 111.06 9.47
N VAL A 425 8.70 109.83 9.45
CA VAL A 425 9.94 109.48 8.73
C VAL A 425 9.71 109.34 7.21
N LEU A 426 8.54 108.88 6.77
CA LEU A 426 8.21 108.61 5.37
C LEU A 426 8.02 109.88 4.54
N LEU A 427 7.52 110.97 5.12
CA LEU A 427 7.48 112.27 4.43
C LEU A 427 8.88 112.74 4.01
N ALA A 428 9.91 112.44 4.80
CA ALA A 428 11.29 112.81 4.51
C ALA A 428 11.94 111.92 3.43
N LYS A 429 11.55 110.64 3.34
CA LYS A 429 12.12 109.66 2.38
C LYS A 429 11.44 109.65 1.01
N LEU A 430 10.21 110.16 0.90
CA LEU A 430 9.43 110.16 -0.35
C LEU A 430 10.08 111.07 -1.42
N VAL A 431 10.69 112.17 -0.99
CA VAL A 431 11.44 113.10 -1.84
C VAL A 431 12.66 112.42 -2.49
N THR A 432 13.30 111.47 -1.81
CA THR A 432 14.51 110.78 -2.31
C THR A 432 14.22 109.53 -3.15
N SER A 433 13.02 108.94 -3.07
CA SER A 433 12.73 107.64 -3.72
C SER A 433 12.27 107.74 -5.19
N ASN A 434 11.81 108.90 -5.63
CA ASN A 434 11.35 109.08 -7.03
C ASN A 434 12.50 108.99 -8.04
N GLU A 435 13.74 109.29 -7.65
CA GLU A 435 14.92 109.24 -8.51
C GLU A 435 15.41 107.81 -8.77
N VAL A 436 15.13 106.88 -7.85
CA VAL A 436 15.59 105.48 -7.95
C VAL A 436 14.69 104.66 -8.88
N LYS A 437 13.39 104.97 -8.95
CA LYS A 437 12.40 104.22 -9.75
C LYS A 437 12.61 104.29 -11.26
N ILE A 438 13.34 105.28 -11.77
CA ILE A 438 13.67 105.41 -13.20
C ILE A 438 14.67 104.33 -13.65
N LYS A 439 15.55 103.86 -12.76
CA LYS A 439 16.60 102.89 -13.11
C LYS A 439 16.14 101.43 -13.00
N GLU A 440 15.05 101.18 -12.28
CA GLU A 440 14.57 99.83 -11.98
C GLU A 440 13.72 99.22 -13.11
N THR A 441 13.12 100.07 -13.95
CA THR A 441 12.28 99.66 -15.09
C THR A 441 13.08 99.14 -16.29
N GLU A 442 14.35 99.53 -16.44
CA GLU A 442 15.22 99.08 -17.52
C GLU A 442 15.74 97.65 -17.29
N LEU A 443 16.00 97.27 -16.04
CA LEU A 443 16.52 95.94 -15.66
C LEU A 443 15.47 94.83 -15.72
N GLN A 444 14.18 95.15 -15.57
CA GLN A 444 13.10 94.15 -15.57
C GLN A 444 12.82 93.56 -16.97
N ARG A 445 13.10 94.32 -18.05
CA ARG A 445 12.79 93.92 -19.43
C ARG A 445 13.66 92.77 -19.96
N GLU A 446 14.86 92.56 -19.41
CA GLU A 446 15.78 91.51 -19.87
C GLU A 446 15.53 90.15 -19.24
N VAL A 447 15.00 90.12 -18.01
CA VAL A 447 14.73 88.88 -17.26
C VAL A 447 13.55 88.11 -17.85
N GLU A 448 12.56 88.82 -18.40
CA GLU A 448 11.34 88.23 -18.95
C GLU A 448 11.59 87.46 -20.26
N LYS A 449 12.54 87.92 -21.11
CA LYS A 449 12.90 87.21 -22.35
C LYS A 449 13.50 85.83 -22.10
N LYS A 450 14.39 85.70 -21.10
CA LYS A 450 15.05 84.42 -20.79
C LYS A 450 14.11 83.38 -20.14
N ARG A 451 13.07 83.83 -19.44
CA ARG A 451 12.06 82.93 -18.84
C ARG A 451 11.12 82.33 -19.87
N ALA A 452 10.85 83.04 -20.97
CA ALA A 452 9.99 82.55 -22.05
C ALA A 452 10.61 81.36 -22.80
N GLU A 453 11.91 81.39 -23.09
CA GLU A 453 12.63 80.35 -23.85
C GLU A 453 12.74 79.01 -23.09
N VAL A 454 12.95 79.07 -21.76
CA VAL A 454 13.02 77.86 -20.92
C VAL A 454 11.67 77.14 -20.83
N ASN A 455 10.57 77.90 -20.79
CA ASN A 455 9.23 77.33 -20.70
C ASN A 455 8.81 76.64 -22.01
N THR A 456 9.25 77.13 -23.18
CA THR A 456 8.94 76.48 -24.46
C THR A 456 9.60 75.11 -24.62
N GLU A 457 10.82 74.94 -24.11
CA GLU A 457 11.52 73.65 -24.17
C GLU A 457 10.97 72.63 -23.17
N ARG A 458 10.56 73.08 -21.98
CA ARG A 458 9.89 72.22 -20.98
C ARG A 458 8.57 71.65 -21.50
N LEU A 459 7.75 72.47 -22.16
CA LEU A 459 6.46 72.06 -22.73
C LEU A 459 6.64 71.04 -23.88
N ARG A 460 7.71 71.17 -24.68
CA ARG A 460 8.05 70.20 -25.73
C ARG A 460 8.44 68.83 -25.16
N ALA A 461 9.23 68.80 -24.09
CA ALA A 461 9.63 67.56 -23.43
C ALA A 461 8.46 66.83 -22.76
N GLU A 462 7.56 67.57 -22.11
CA GLU A 462 6.38 67.00 -21.43
C GLU A 462 5.36 66.40 -22.43
N ASN A 463 5.14 67.06 -23.57
CA ASN A 463 4.23 66.56 -24.59
C ASN A 463 4.76 65.30 -25.28
N LEU A 464 6.07 65.22 -25.55
CA LEU A 464 6.67 64.00 -26.10
C LEU A 464 6.53 62.82 -25.12
N ALA A 465 6.79 63.03 -23.84
CA ALA A 465 6.64 61.99 -22.82
C ALA A 465 5.19 61.50 -22.65
N LYS A 466 4.20 62.40 -22.73
CA LYS A 466 2.78 62.01 -22.68
C LYS A 466 2.39 61.15 -23.90
N THR A 467 2.80 61.55 -25.10
CA THR A 467 2.46 60.80 -26.33
C THR A 467 3.09 59.40 -26.37
N THR A 468 4.28 59.20 -25.81
CA THR A 468 4.92 57.87 -25.75
C THR A 468 4.23 56.94 -24.75
N VAL A 469 3.86 57.44 -23.57
CA VAL A 469 3.16 56.65 -22.55
C VAL A 469 1.77 56.24 -23.03
N GLU A 470 1.04 57.16 -23.68
CA GLU A 470 -0.26 56.87 -24.27
C GLU A 470 -0.15 55.82 -25.39
N ALA A 471 0.84 55.94 -26.28
CA ALA A 471 1.07 54.98 -27.36
C ALA A 471 1.41 53.56 -26.83
N GLU A 472 2.20 53.46 -25.77
CA GLU A 472 2.52 52.17 -25.13
C GLU A 472 1.31 51.57 -24.40
N SER A 473 0.53 52.40 -23.71
CA SER A 473 -0.70 51.95 -23.03
C SER A 473 -1.73 51.38 -24.02
N ILE A 474 -1.88 52.02 -25.19
CA ILE A 474 -2.79 51.57 -26.26
C ILE A 474 -2.30 50.24 -26.85
N LYS A 475 -1.00 50.08 -27.08
CA LYS A 475 -0.42 48.80 -27.55
C LYS A 475 -0.68 47.67 -26.56
N LEU A 476 -0.44 47.92 -25.27
CA LEU A 476 -0.62 46.92 -24.22
C LEU A 476 -2.10 46.54 -24.03
N MET A 477 -3.01 47.50 -24.10
CA MET A 477 -4.46 47.22 -24.08
C MET A 477 -4.92 46.46 -25.32
N ALA A 478 -4.35 46.75 -26.51
CA ALA A 478 -4.66 46.04 -27.73
C ALA A 478 -4.18 44.57 -27.67
N THR A 479 -2.99 44.32 -27.15
CA THR A 479 -2.47 42.95 -26.96
C THR A 479 -3.26 42.18 -25.91
N ALA A 480 -3.64 42.82 -24.79
CA ALA A 480 -4.44 42.19 -23.75
C ALA A 480 -5.84 41.80 -24.27
N LYS A 481 -6.48 42.64 -25.08
CA LYS A 481 -7.77 42.33 -25.71
C LYS A 481 -7.67 41.19 -26.73
N ALA A 482 -6.58 41.12 -27.49
CA ALA A 482 -6.35 40.02 -28.42
C ALA A 482 -6.17 38.68 -27.69
N PHE A 483 -5.41 38.68 -26.60
CA PHE A 483 -5.19 37.49 -25.78
C PHE A 483 -6.48 37.03 -25.06
N ALA A 484 -7.27 37.97 -24.53
CA ALA A 484 -8.56 37.65 -23.92
C ALA A 484 -9.52 36.97 -24.91
N ARG A 485 -9.61 37.48 -26.15
CA ARG A 485 -10.44 36.87 -27.20
C ARG A 485 -9.94 35.49 -27.62
N GLN A 486 -8.62 35.27 -27.66
CA GLN A 486 -8.06 33.95 -27.94
C GLN A 486 -8.42 32.94 -26.84
N ALA A 487 -8.28 33.33 -25.57
CA ALA A 487 -8.63 32.49 -24.44
C ALA A 487 -10.14 32.16 -24.38
N GLU A 488 -11.01 33.12 -24.70
CA GLU A 488 -12.46 32.90 -24.80
C GLU A 488 -12.79 31.92 -25.93
N ALA A 489 -12.21 32.10 -27.12
CA ALA A 489 -12.42 31.20 -28.25
C ALA A 489 -11.92 29.76 -27.97
N GLU A 490 -10.78 29.62 -27.29
CA GLU A 490 -10.26 28.32 -26.87
C GLU A 490 -11.17 27.64 -25.82
N ALA A 491 -11.71 28.42 -24.87
CA ALA A 491 -12.65 27.91 -23.89
C ALA A 491 -13.96 27.42 -24.54
N GLU A 492 -14.49 28.15 -25.52
CA GLU A 492 -15.68 27.75 -26.27
C GLU A 492 -15.45 26.47 -27.09
N LEU A 493 -14.30 26.37 -27.77
CA LEU A 493 -13.92 25.15 -28.49
C LEU A 493 -13.77 23.95 -27.54
N PHE A 494 -13.19 24.16 -26.36
CA PHE A 494 -13.07 23.11 -25.35
C PHE A 494 -14.43 22.64 -24.83
N VAL A 495 -15.36 23.57 -24.57
CA VAL A 495 -16.73 23.20 -24.15
C VAL A 495 -17.48 22.49 -25.28
N ALA A 496 -17.33 22.94 -26.53
CA ALA A 496 -17.97 22.31 -27.69
C ALA A 496 -17.45 20.88 -27.92
N THR A 497 -16.13 20.68 -27.86
CA THR A 497 -15.50 19.35 -28.00
C THR A 497 -15.91 18.41 -26.87
N LYS A 498 -15.91 18.86 -25.62
CA LYS A 498 -16.36 18.04 -24.49
C LYS A 498 -17.84 17.67 -24.56
N LYS A 499 -18.69 18.58 -25.04
CA LYS A 499 -20.11 18.27 -25.33
C LYS A 499 -20.23 17.22 -26.44
N ALA A 500 -19.45 17.32 -27.51
CA ALA A 500 -19.45 16.34 -28.60
C ALA A 500 -18.95 14.96 -28.13
N GLU A 501 -17.92 14.90 -27.30
CA GLU A 501 -17.43 13.66 -26.67
C GLU A 501 -18.49 13.02 -25.76
N ALA A 502 -19.16 13.82 -24.92
CA ALA A 502 -20.22 13.32 -24.06
C ALA A 502 -21.37 12.71 -24.87
N VAL A 503 -21.79 13.39 -25.95
CA VAL A 503 -22.82 12.88 -26.86
C VAL A 503 -22.37 11.57 -27.53
N LYS A 504 -21.13 11.47 -28.01
CA LYS A 504 -20.58 10.22 -28.57
C LYS A 504 -20.61 9.07 -27.57
N LEU A 505 -20.26 9.32 -26.30
CA LEU A 505 -20.32 8.32 -25.24
C LEU A 505 -21.75 7.87 -24.95
N THR A 506 -22.71 8.79 -24.91
CA THR A 506 -24.13 8.43 -24.73
C THR A 506 -24.66 7.58 -25.88
N TYR A 507 -24.32 7.90 -27.13
CA TYR A 507 -24.71 7.08 -28.28
C TYR A 507 -24.03 5.72 -28.29
N LYS A 508 -22.76 5.63 -27.85
CA LYS A 508 -22.06 4.35 -27.71
C LYS A 508 -22.74 3.47 -26.67
N ALA A 509 -23.05 4.01 -25.49
CA ALA A 509 -23.77 3.30 -24.44
C ALA A 509 -25.18 2.86 -24.89
N GLN A 510 -25.88 3.71 -25.65
CA GLN A 510 -27.17 3.34 -26.26
C GLN A 510 -27.03 2.24 -27.31
N SER A 511 -25.99 2.26 -28.14
CA SER A 511 -25.74 1.22 -29.14
C SER A 511 -25.42 -0.13 -28.50
N GLU A 512 -24.64 -0.14 -27.42
CA GLU A 512 -24.31 -1.34 -26.64
C GLU A 512 -25.55 -1.90 -25.96
N GLY A 513 -26.34 -1.06 -25.28
CA GLY A 513 -27.61 -1.47 -24.66
C GLY A 513 -28.62 -2.00 -25.68
N LEU A 514 -28.74 -1.34 -26.85
CA LEU A 514 -29.62 -1.80 -27.92
C LEU A 514 -29.14 -3.13 -28.52
N HIS A 515 -27.82 -3.32 -28.62
CA HIS A 515 -27.22 -4.56 -29.11
C HIS A 515 -27.47 -5.74 -28.16
N GLU A 516 -27.45 -5.51 -26.85
CA GLU A 516 -27.82 -6.53 -25.85
C GLU A 516 -29.29 -6.91 -25.93
N VAL A 517 -30.18 -5.92 -26.08
CA VAL A 517 -31.62 -6.16 -26.28
C VAL A 517 -31.86 -6.97 -27.56
N LEU A 518 -31.21 -6.60 -28.67
CA LEU A 518 -31.29 -7.35 -29.93
C LEU A 518 -30.74 -8.78 -29.84
N LYS A 519 -29.69 -9.03 -29.03
CA LYS A 519 -29.18 -10.38 -28.77
C LYS A 519 -30.14 -11.22 -27.93
N ALA A 520 -30.90 -10.62 -27.03
CA ALA A 520 -31.85 -11.32 -26.17
C ALA A 520 -33.11 -11.79 -26.91
N PHE A 521 -33.45 -11.17 -28.05
CA PHE A 521 -34.58 -11.54 -28.89
C PHE A 521 -34.11 -12.27 -30.15
N ASP A 522 -34.51 -13.54 -30.34
CA ASP A 522 -34.16 -14.34 -31.53
C ASP A 522 -34.74 -13.79 -32.86
N ASN A 523 -35.67 -12.84 -32.80
CA ASN A 523 -36.28 -12.22 -33.98
C ASN A 523 -36.17 -10.69 -33.94
N PRO A 524 -35.43 -10.05 -34.88
CA PRO A 524 -35.19 -8.61 -34.88
C PRO A 524 -36.49 -7.79 -35.08
N ALA A 525 -37.53 -8.37 -35.67
CA ALA A 525 -38.82 -7.71 -35.84
C ALA A 525 -39.57 -7.53 -34.50
N LEU A 526 -39.42 -8.47 -33.56
CA LEU A 526 -40.06 -8.40 -32.24
C LEU A 526 -39.33 -7.40 -31.33
N ALA A 527 -37.99 -7.36 -31.41
CA ALA A 527 -37.17 -6.39 -30.69
C ALA A 527 -37.52 -4.93 -31.10
N MET A 528 -37.74 -4.69 -32.39
CA MET A 528 -38.19 -3.39 -32.90
C MET A 528 -39.59 -3.02 -32.39
N GLN A 529 -40.54 -3.96 -32.35
CA GLN A 529 -41.87 -3.72 -31.78
C GLN A 529 -41.81 -3.40 -30.28
N TYR A 530 -40.98 -4.11 -29.52
CA TYR A 530 -40.75 -3.86 -28.10
C TYR A 530 -40.17 -2.46 -27.86
N LEU A 531 -39.14 -2.07 -28.62
CA LEU A 531 -38.53 -0.75 -28.53
C LEU A 531 -39.49 0.38 -28.90
N MET A 532 -40.34 0.16 -29.91
CA MET A 532 -41.39 1.11 -30.31
C MET A 532 -42.46 1.26 -29.22
N LEU A 533 -42.76 0.18 -28.48
CA LEU A 533 -43.70 0.22 -27.36
C LEU A 533 -43.10 0.93 -26.14
N GLU A 534 -41.85 0.63 -25.79
CA GLU A 534 -41.12 1.23 -24.67
C GLU A 534 -40.94 2.74 -24.86
N LYS A 535 -40.55 3.17 -26.07
CA LYS A 535 -40.39 4.60 -26.40
C LYS A 535 -41.73 5.33 -26.58
N GLY A 536 -42.87 4.65 -26.44
CA GLY A 536 -44.20 5.27 -26.58
C GLY A 536 -44.53 5.75 -28.00
N LEU A 537 -43.80 5.28 -29.02
CA LEU A 537 -43.88 5.76 -30.41
C LEU A 537 -45.28 5.59 -31.01
N PHE A 538 -46.01 4.53 -30.62
CA PHE A 538 -47.41 4.33 -31.04
C PHE A 538 -48.35 5.40 -30.49
N GLN A 539 -48.11 5.90 -29.28
CA GLN A 539 -48.90 6.97 -28.67
C GLN A 539 -48.62 8.31 -29.35
N GLU A 540 -47.34 8.61 -29.63
CA GLU A 540 -46.96 9.81 -30.35
C GLU A 540 -47.46 9.82 -31.80
N LEU A 541 -47.33 8.71 -32.53
CA LEU A 541 -47.82 8.57 -33.90
C LEU A 541 -49.35 8.72 -33.96
N ALA A 542 -50.09 8.09 -33.03
CA ALA A 542 -51.53 8.25 -32.92
C ALA A 542 -51.93 9.70 -32.60
N ALA A 543 -51.19 10.38 -31.71
CA ALA A 543 -51.42 11.78 -31.36
C ALA A 543 -51.12 12.74 -32.54
N GLN A 544 -50.06 12.50 -33.31
CA GLN A 544 -49.72 13.29 -34.50
C GLN A 544 -50.73 13.05 -35.64
N ASN A 545 -51.16 11.81 -35.86
CA ASN A 545 -52.21 11.50 -36.83
C ASN A 545 -53.56 12.11 -36.41
N ALA A 546 -53.91 12.07 -35.12
CA ALA A 546 -55.09 12.73 -34.61
C ALA A 546 -55.01 14.25 -34.80
N LYS A 547 -53.86 14.89 -34.51
CA LYS A 547 -53.60 16.31 -34.79
C LYS A 547 -53.69 16.63 -36.29
N ALA A 548 -53.19 15.77 -37.16
CA ALA A 548 -53.23 15.97 -38.62
C ALA A 548 -54.66 15.84 -39.18
N ILE A 549 -55.51 15.00 -38.58
CA ILE A 549 -56.93 14.87 -38.93
C ILE A 549 -57.77 16.01 -38.32
N GLN A 550 -57.33 16.57 -37.19
CA GLN A 550 -57.96 17.67 -36.47
C GLN A 550 -57.86 18.99 -37.27
N GLY A 551 -58.72 19.13 -38.29
CA GLY A 551 -58.79 20.31 -39.16
C GLY A 551 -59.21 20.04 -40.61
N LEU A 552 -59.28 18.77 -41.03
CA LEU A 552 -59.74 18.41 -42.38
C LEU A 552 -61.27 18.29 -42.41
N ASN A 553 -61.92 19.12 -43.23
CA ASN A 553 -63.36 19.08 -43.50
C ASN A 553 -63.58 18.44 -44.89
N PRO A 554 -63.70 17.10 -45.02
CA PRO A 554 -63.77 16.47 -46.33
C PRO A 554 -65.12 16.72 -47.00
N LYS A 555 -65.08 17.27 -48.22
CA LYS A 555 -66.25 17.48 -49.09
C LYS A 555 -66.41 16.24 -49.97
N ILE A 556 -67.36 15.37 -49.63
CA ILE A 556 -67.65 14.16 -50.40
C ILE A 556 -68.61 14.54 -51.55
N SER A 557 -68.13 14.50 -52.79
CA SER A 557 -69.02 14.62 -53.97
C SER A 557 -69.37 13.23 -54.48
N VAL A 558 -70.64 12.88 -54.37
CA VAL A 558 -71.24 11.68 -54.97
C VAL A 558 -71.78 12.07 -56.35
N TRP A 559 -71.30 11.41 -57.41
CA TRP A 559 -71.99 11.40 -58.70
C TRP A 559 -72.57 10.01 -58.93
N ASN A 560 -73.91 9.95 -59.00
CA ASN A 560 -74.70 8.76 -59.29
C ASN A 560 -75.51 9.05 -60.56
N THR A 561 -75.32 8.24 -61.60
CA THR A 561 -76.18 8.22 -62.79
C THR A 561 -77.05 6.96 -62.73
N GLU A 562 -78.34 7.16 -62.38
CA GLU A 562 -79.53 6.27 -62.51
C GLU A 562 -79.39 4.82 -61.95
N GLY A 563 -80.20 4.28 -61.04
CA GLY A 563 -81.34 4.67 -60.22
C GLY A 563 -81.78 3.44 -59.40
N SER A 564 -82.20 3.66 -58.14
CA SER A 564 -82.97 2.76 -57.23
C SER A 564 -82.27 1.62 -56.43
N SER A 565 -81.92 1.98 -55.18
CA SER A 565 -82.15 1.28 -53.89
C SER A 565 -81.40 -0.02 -53.51
N GLY A 566 -80.54 0.09 -52.48
CA GLY A 566 -80.04 -1.05 -51.69
C GLY A 566 -78.65 -0.81 -51.08
N SER A 567 -78.62 -0.45 -49.80
CA SER A 567 -77.42 -0.32 -48.94
C SER A 567 -76.44 -1.48 -49.07
N ASP A 568 -75.15 -1.22 -49.35
CA ASP A 568 -74.08 -2.08 -48.83
C ASP A 568 -72.72 -1.38 -48.63
N SER A 569 -72.22 -1.56 -47.41
CA SER A 569 -71.00 -1.05 -46.75
C SER A 569 -69.67 -1.54 -47.36
N GLY A 570 -69.69 -2.11 -48.56
CA GLY A 570 -68.53 -2.75 -49.21
C GLY A 570 -67.69 -1.86 -50.13
N LYS A 571 -68.12 -0.61 -50.42
CA LYS A 571 -67.39 0.33 -51.31
C LYS A 571 -66.43 1.27 -50.58
N THR A 572 -66.75 1.71 -49.36
CA THR A 572 -65.85 2.55 -48.54
C THR A 572 -64.62 1.79 -48.06
N LEU A 573 -64.75 0.50 -47.76
CA LEU A 573 -63.62 -0.37 -47.41
C LEU A 573 -62.69 -0.66 -48.60
N ARG A 574 -63.20 -0.74 -49.84
CA ARG A 574 -62.39 -0.95 -51.05
C ARG A 574 -61.58 0.28 -51.44
N ASP A 575 -62.15 1.48 -51.31
CA ASP A 575 -61.45 2.74 -51.60
C ASP A 575 -60.38 3.10 -50.56
N ILE A 576 -60.58 2.70 -49.30
CA ILE A 576 -59.54 2.77 -48.26
C ILE A 576 -58.45 1.71 -48.49
N PHE A 577 -58.79 0.51 -48.97
CA PHE A 577 -57.80 -0.52 -49.29
C PHE A 577 -56.91 -0.17 -50.50
N GLN A 578 -57.44 0.59 -51.46
CA GLN A 578 -56.70 1.00 -52.66
C GLN A 578 -55.81 2.24 -52.46
N THR A 579 -55.99 2.99 -51.37
CA THR A 579 -55.16 4.16 -51.02
C THR A 579 -54.04 3.84 -50.02
N LEU A 580 -53.99 2.60 -49.50
CA LEU A 580 -52.94 2.10 -48.61
C LEU A 580 -51.58 1.78 -49.29
N PRO A 581 -51.50 1.24 -50.53
CA PRO A 581 -50.22 0.89 -51.14
C PRO A 581 -49.25 2.07 -51.34
N PRO A 582 -49.70 3.26 -51.78
CA PRO A 582 -48.83 4.42 -51.89
C PRO A 582 -48.32 4.94 -50.55
N LEU A 583 -49.12 4.86 -49.48
CA LEU A 583 -48.72 5.28 -48.13
C LEU A 583 -47.75 4.30 -47.47
N LEU A 584 -47.88 3.01 -47.75
CA LEU A 584 -46.92 2.01 -47.29
C LEU A 584 -45.60 2.12 -48.08
N ALA A 585 -45.66 2.41 -49.38
CA ALA A 585 -44.49 2.63 -50.21
C ALA A 585 -43.68 3.88 -49.81
N THR A 586 -44.33 4.99 -49.45
CA THR A 586 -43.65 6.19 -48.96
C THR A 586 -43.03 5.99 -47.58
N VAL A 587 -43.66 5.18 -46.72
CA VAL A 587 -43.07 4.77 -45.44
C VAL A 587 -41.89 3.82 -45.67
N THR A 588 -41.96 2.89 -46.63
CA THR A 588 -40.81 2.03 -46.97
C THR A 588 -39.64 2.81 -47.57
N ASP A 589 -39.91 3.83 -48.40
CA ASP A 589 -38.89 4.71 -49.00
C ASP A 589 -38.21 5.64 -47.97
N GLN A 590 -38.97 6.10 -46.96
CA GLN A 590 -38.44 7.03 -45.94
C GLN A 590 -37.85 6.34 -44.71
N THR A 591 -38.22 5.09 -44.42
CA THR A 591 -37.83 4.41 -43.16
C THR A 591 -37.14 3.06 -43.35
N SER A 592 -36.97 2.58 -44.58
CA SER A 592 -36.27 1.32 -44.92
C SER A 592 -36.87 0.06 -44.26
N TYR A 593 -38.15 0.06 -43.89
CA TYR A 593 -38.85 -1.12 -43.39
C TYR A 593 -39.52 -1.89 -44.53
N VAL A 594 -39.29 -3.21 -44.65
CA VAL A 594 -39.92 -4.08 -45.67
C VAL A 594 -40.98 -4.96 -45.01
N PRO A 595 -42.25 -4.92 -45.46
CA PRO A 595 -43.29 -5.79 -44.93
C PRO A 595 -43.07 -7.26 -45.33
N PRO A 596 -43.65 -8.23 -44.59
CA PRO A 596 -43.42 -9.66 -44.81
C PRO A 596 -43.79 -10.14 -46.22
N SER A 597 -43.09 -11.16 -46.69
CA SER A 597 -42.99 -11.61 -48.10
C SER A 597 -44.28 -12.03 -48.82
N TRP A 598 -45.44 -12.07 -48.16
CA TRP A 598 -46.72 -12.33 -48.85
C TRP A 598 -47.40 -11.06 -49.39
N LEU A 599 -46.84 -9.87 -49.12
CA LEU A 599 -47.50 -8.58 -49.36
C LEU A 599 -46.85 -7.70 -50.46
N GLN A 600 -45.75 -8.13 -51.10
CA GLN A 600 -45.09 -7.39 -52.19
C GLN A 600 -44.79 -8.30 -53.38
N GLY A 601 -45.55 -8.16 -54.47
CA GLY A 601 -45.30 -8.82 -55.75
C GLY A 601 -44.65 -7.87 -56.76
N GLY A 602 -43.42 -8.22 -57.18
CA GLY A 602 -42.83 -7.93 -58.50
C GLY A 602 -42.38 -6.50 -58.82
N GLY A 603 -41.06 -6.31 -59.01
CA GLY A 603 -40.51 -5.38 -60.01
C GLY A 603 -39.71 -4.17 -59.52
N GLN A 604 -38.39 -4.23 -59.76
CA GLN A 604 -37.31 -3.20 -59.75
C GLN A 604 -37.70 -1.79 -60.29
N GLN A 605 -37.37 -0.68 -59.60
CA GLN A 605 -36.12 0.13 -59.52
C GLN A 605 -36.06 1.36 -60.47
N ALA A 606 -35.87 2.56 -59.90
CA ALA A 606 -35.13 3.72 -60.44
C ALA A 606 -34.94 4.74 -59.29
N ALA A 607 -33.76 4.89 -58.66
CA ALA A 607 -32.56 5.66 -59.05
C ALA A 607 -32.68 7.19 -58.87
N ILE A 608 -31.98 7.75 -57.85
CA ILE A 608 -31.60 9.18 -57.71
C ILE A 608 -30.22 9.29 -57.03
N ASP A 609 -29.40 10.22 -57.55
CA ASP A 609 -27.94 10.43 -57.42
C ASP A 609 -27.35 10.80 -56.03
N VAL A 610 -26.07 10.42 -55.82
CA VAL A 610 -25.20 10.68 -54.64
C VAL A 610 -23.86 11.33 -55.10
N PRO A 611 -23.29 12.34 -54.40
CA PRO A 611 -21.98 12.95 -54.71
C PRO A 611 -20.77 12.03 -54.39
N PRO A 612 -19.52 12.36 -54.82
CA PRO A 612 -18.58 11.34 -55.31
C PRO A 612 -17.86 10.54 -54.21
N VAL A 613 -17.84 9.22 -54.41
CA VAL A 613 -17.24 8.17 -53.56
C VAL A 613 -15.72 8.34 -53.34
N ALA A 614 -15.03 9.16 -54.13
CA ALA A 614 -13.57 9.25 -54.11
C ALA A 614 -13.00 10.10 -52.97
N GLU A 615 -13.54 11.30 -52.72
CA GLU A 615 -13.02 12.21 -51.67
C GLU A 615 -13.31 11.70 -50.26
N THR A 616 -14.46 11.05 -50.08
CA THR A 616 -14.82 10.39 -48.82
C THR A 616 -13.88 9.23 -48.51
N ALA A 617 -13.50 8.43 -49.51
CA ALA A 617 -12.53 7.34 -49.33
C ALA A 617 -11.13 7.85 -48.94
N VAL A 618 -10.66 8.97 -49.51
CA VAL A 618 -9.36 9.55 -49.16
C VAL A 618 -9.35 10.04 -47.71
N THR A 619 -10.39 10.77 -47.30
CA THR A 619 -10.52 11.28 -45.92
C THR A 619 -10.59 10.13 -44.90
N GLN A 620 -11.34 9.07 -45.21
CA GLN A 620 -11.45 7.89 -44.34
C GLN A 620 -10.11 7.16 -44.16
N ILE A 621 -9.29 7.05 -45.20
CA ILE A 621 -7.98 6.38 -45.09
C ILE A 621 -7.01 7.20 -44.25
N ILE A 622 -7.03 8.53 -44.39
CA ILE A 622 -6.24 9.45 -43.55
C ILE A 622 -6.66 9.31 -42.08
N ASP A 623 -7.96 9.27 -41.80
CA ASP A 623 -8.50 9.13 -40.45
C ASP A 623 -8.20 7.76 -39.83
N VAL A 624 -8.32 6.68 -40.59
CA VAL A 624 -8.06 5.31 -40.09
C VAL A 624 -6.58 5.11 -39.76
N LEU A 625 -5.68 5.63 -40.59
CA LEU A 625 -4.25 5.47 -40.38
C LEU A 625 -3.64 6.54 -39.45
N GLY A 626 -4.32 7.68 -39.25
CA GLY A 626 -3.85 8.77 -38.41
C GLY A 626 -2.54 9.40 -38.88
N MET A 627 -2.29 9.40 -40.19
CA MET A 627 -1.06 9.93 -40.80
C MET A 627 -1.36 11.15 -41.67
N GLU A 628 -0.35 11.97 -41.92
CA GLU A 628 -0.52 13.20 -42.69
C GLU A 628 -0.21 12.98 -44.17
N ALA A 629 -1.05 13.56 -45.04
CA ALA A 629 -0.88 13.46 -46.48
C ALA A 629 0.24 14.37 -46.98
N CYS A 630 1.19 13.78 -47.71
CA CYS A 630 2.30 14.49 -48.32
C CYS A 630 1.91 15.03 -49.70
N ASP A 631 2.58 16.10 -50.15
CA ASP A 631 2.49 16.68 -51.50
C ASP A 631 1.06 17.00 -51.98
N ASN A 632 0.18 17.45 -51.09
CA ASN A 632 -1.23 17.76 -51.37
C ASN A 632 -2.04 16.59 -51.97
N THR A 633 -1.58 15.35 -51.75
CA THR A 633 -2.25 14.14 -52.26
C THR A 633 -3.61 13.85 -51.58
N ALA A 634 -4.01 14.64 -50.59
CA ALA A 634 -5.36 14.60 -50.00
C ALA A 634 -6.46 15.10 -50.94
N THR A 635 -6.11 15.89 -51.97
CA THR A 635 -7.08 16.41 -52.95
C THR A 635 -7.17 15.50 -54.17
N VAL A 636 -8.38 15.03 -54.49
CA VAL A 636 -8.64 14.20 -55.68
C VAL A 636 -9.00 15.12 -56.84
N LYS A 637 -8.45 14.86 -58.03
CA LYS A 637 -8.85 15.60 -59.25
C LYS A 637 -10.21 15.08 -59.72
N ASP A 638 -11.13 15.99 -60.03
CA ASP A 638 -12.47 15.65 -60.53
C ASP A 638 -12.41 14.63 -61.68
N LYS A 639 -13.10 13.48 -61.52
CA LYS A 639 -13.20 12.35 -62.47
C LYS A 639 -11.94 11.47 -62.65
N ALA A 640 -10.97 11.52 -61.75
CA ALA A 640 -9.83 10.60 -61.81
C ALA A 640 -10.25 9.15 -61.53
N THR A 641 -9.98 8.23 -62.47
CA THR A 641 -10.25 6.79 -62.30
C THR A 641 -9.25 6.11 -61.37
N THR A 642 -8.07 6.71 -61.18
CA THR A 642 -7.05 6.25 -60.23
C THR A 642 -6.48 7.44 -59.46
N HIS A 643 -6.27 7.25 -58.15
CA HIS A 643 -5.66 8.24 -57.27
C HIS A 643 -4.52 7.60 -56.46
N THR A 644 -3.44 8.34 -56.22
CA THR A 644 -2.33 7.88 -55.38
C THR A 644 -2.20 8.82 -54.19
N LEU A 645 -2.42 8.29 -52.99
CA LEU A 645 -2.27 8.96 -51.73
C LEU A 645 -0.92 8.59 -51.11
N LEU A 646 -0.15 9.61 -50.70
CA LEU A 646 1.14 9.44 -50.02
C LEU A 646 0.99 9.94 -48.60
N LEU A 647 1.30 9.07 -47.63
CA LEU A 647 1.16 9.36 -46.21
C LEU A 647 2.52 9.22 -45.52
N ALA A 648 2.81 10.14 -44.61
CA ALA A 648 3.95 10.05 -43.72
C ALA A 648 3.47 10.20 -42.28
N GLY A 649 4.06 9.43 -41.37
CA GLY A 649 3.74 9.49 -39.96
C GLY A 649 4.76 8.78 -39.10
N ILE A 650 4.58 8.90 -37.78
CA ILE A 650 5.40 8.20 -36.79
C ILE A 650 4.50 7.18 -36.10
N PHE A 651 4.87 5.90 -36.20
CA PHE A 651 4.13 4.83 -35.54
C PHE A 651 4.39 4.85 -34.03
N VAL A 652 3.41 4.40 -33.23
CA VAL A 652 3.53 4.31 -31.76
C VAL A 652 4.71 3.39 -31.42
N GLY A 653 5.84 3.99 -31.04
CA GLY A 653 7.14 3.32 -30.96
C GLY A 653 8.31 4.14 -31.54
N GLY A 654 8.03 5.27 -32.20
CA GLY A 654 9.05 6.22 -32.66
C GLY A 654 9.63 5.93 -34.05
N ALA A 655 9.13 4.91 -34.74
CA ALA A 655 9.56 4.56 -36.10
C ALA A 655 8.84 5.43 -37.14
N SER A 656 9.60 6.06 -38.04
CA SER A 656 9.05 6.81 -39.18
C SER A 656 8.52 5.85 -40.24
N VAL A 657 7.26 6.03 -40.64
CA VAL A 657 6.60 5.21 -41.64
C VAL A 657 6.16 6.06 -42.82
N LEU A 658 6.39 5.54 -44.02
CA LEU A 658 5.88 6.07 -45.27
C LEU A 658 4.93 5.05 -45.88
N VAL A 659 3.73 5.49 -46.23
CA VAL A 659 2.69 4.65 -46.83
C VAL A 659 2.25 5.24 -48.15
N ARG A 660 2.20 4.40 -49.18
CA ARG A 660 1.65 4.72 -50.48
C ARG A 660 0.40 3.88 -50.71
N CYS A 661 -0.73 4.56 -50.89
CA CYS A 661 -2.01 3.95 -51.20
C CYS A 661 -2.39 4.32 -52.64
N ARG A 662 -2.55 3.33 -53.52
CA ARG A 662 -3.10 3.52 -54.86
C ARG A 662 -4.53 3.00 -54.87
N MET A 663 -5.46 3.86 -55.29
CA MET A 663 -6.88 3.56 -55.37
C MET A 663 -7.32 3.60 -56.82
N ALA A 664 -8.09 2.60 -57.25
CA ALA A 664 -8.80 2.62 -58.52
C ALA A 664 -10.30 2.50 -58.27
N TYR A 665 -11.06 3.42 -58.88
CA TYR A 665 -12.50 3.57 -58.68
C TYR A 665 -13.23 2.94 -59.85
N ASP A 666 -14.00 1.88 -59.61
CA ASP A 666 -14.89 1.27 -60.61
C ASP A 666 -16.36 1.35 -60.17
N ALA A 667 -17.24 1.72 -61.10
CA ALA A 667 -18.65 2.02 -60.80
C ALA A 667 -19.46 0.76 -60.42
N GLY A 668 -18.99 -0.43 -60.80
CA GLY A 668 -19.65 -1.71 -60.49
C GLY A 668 -19.09 -2.46 -59.28
N SER A 669 -17.80 -2.30 -58.96
CA SER A 669 -17.12 -3.11 -57.92
C SER A 669 -16.61 -2.32 -56.71
N GLY A 670 -16.85 -1.01 -56.64
CA GLY A 670 -16.35 -0.16 -55.55
C GLY A 670 -14.88 0.25 -55.71
N VAL A 671 -14.22 0.62 -54.61
CA VAL A 671 -12.84 1.10 -54.61
C VAL A 671 -11.89 -0.09 -54.41
N THR A 672 -11.00 -0.31 -55.38
CA THR A 672 -9.88 -1.26 -55.21
C THR A 672 -8.66 -0.52 -54.68
N LEU A 673 -8.09 -1.02 -53.58
CA LEU A 673 -6.99 -0.39 -52.85
C LEU A 673 -5.74 -1.28 -52.90
N GLU A 674 -4.63 -0.72 -53.38
CA GLU A 674 -3.29 -1.28 -53.25
C GLU A 674 -2.50 -0.44 -52.23
N ILE A 675 -2.04 -1.05 -51.14
CA ILE A 675 -1.28 -0.38 -50.09
C ILE A 675 0.14 -0.93 -50.00
N ALA A 676 1.12 -0.02 -49.90
CA ALA A 676 2.51 -0.35 -49.63
C ALA A 676 3.03 0.52 -48.49
N ALA A 677 3.51 -0.10 -47.41
CA ALA A 677 4.09 0.57 -46.25
C ALA A 677 5.60 0.30 -46.16
N ARG A 678 6.40 1.33 -45.88
CA ARG A 678 7.85 1.25 -45.69
C ARG A 678 8.24 1.91 -44.37
N SER A 679 8.93 1.14 -43.54
CA SER A 679 9.50 1.54 -42.26
C SER A 679 10.87 0.88 -42.10
N LEU A 680 11.67 1.34 -41.13
CA LEU A 680 12.93 0.70 -40.75
C LEU A 680 12.68 -0.68 -40.10
N ASP A 681 11.51 -0.86 -39.48
CA ASP A 681 11.10 -2.09 -38.82
C ASP A 681 10.06 -2.88 -39.63
N ALA A 682 10.37 -4.14 -39.93
CA ALA A 682 9.53 -5.01 -40.77
C ALA A 682 8.18 -5.34 -40.11
N GLU A 683 8.14 -5.50 -38.78
CA GLU A 683 6.90 -5.79 -38.04
C GLU A 683 5.90 -4.62 -38.08
N VAL A 684 6.40 -3.37 -38.17
CA VAL A 684 5.56 -2.18 -38.27
C VAL A 684 4.87 -2.13 -39.64
N CYS A 685 5.57 -2.52 -40.71
CA CYS A 685 4.99 -2.63 -42.04
C CYS A 685 3.84 -3.65 -42.10
N GLU A 686 4.01 -4.81 -41.48
CA GLU A 686 2.99 -5.87 -41.48
C GLU A 686 1.74 -5.46 -40.70
N ARG A 687 1.90 -4.81 -39.54
CA ARG A 687 0.77 -4.33 -38.72
C ARG A 687 -0.05 -3.26 -39.41
N ILE A 688 0.57 -2.38 -40.19
CA ILE A 688 -0.12 -1.30 -40.92
C ILE A 688 -0.88 -1.85 -42.12
N VAL A 689 -0.35 -2.87 -42.81
CA VAL A 689 -1.07 -3.52 -43.91
C VAL A 689 -2.28 -4.30 -43.36
N ASN A 690 -2.12 -4.99 -42.23
CA ASN A 690 -3.19 -5.75 -41.59
C ASN A 690 -4.27 -4.89 -40.90
N SER A 691 -4.05 -3.59 -40.69
CA SER A 691 -5.07 -2.73 -40.06
C SER A 691 -6.18 -2.28 -41.00
N ILE A 692 -6.02 -2.49 -42.31
CA ILE A 692 -6.96 -2.03 -43.35
C ILE A 692 -7.72 -3.19 -44.00
N VAL A 693 -7.16 -4.40 -43.97
CA VAL A 693 -7.83 -5.65 -44.37
C VAL A 693 -8.61 -6.19 -43.19
#